data_AF-A0A9X3NDN2-F1
#
_entry.id   AF-A0A9X3NDN2-F1
#
_cell.length_a   1.000
_cell.length_b   1.000
_cell.length_c   1.000
_cell.angle_alpha   90.00
_cell.angle_beta   90.00
_cell.angle_gamma   90.00
#
_symmetry.space_group_name_H-M   'P 1'
#
loop_
_entity.id
_entity.type
_entity.pdbx_description
1 polymer ?
#
loop_
_entity_poly.entity_id
_entity_poly.type
_entity_poly.pdbx_seq_one_letter_code
_entity_poly.pdbx_strand_id
1 'polypeptide(L)'
;MSARPVQRRLRGAALVAALAASVGFAAPAVAVPPGPNGEAPRPSTATGASVPAPAVTGPVARTSPVGDAARGYPFLASDVDLAKAGYVEEEYFISGQATRYNANGTTNATVTSTGHPYSTRIVVRRPTAPAKFNGIVIAEWTNVSNSWDQEVDWFQTHEHLIQQGYVWVGVSAQRVGLHSATGLKLWSPSRYGALDVTANNTITDDSLSYDVFSQAVKAVRSPAGLDPLGSLAAPEYVIATGHSQSAGRLRTYANSVQPLSNILDAFILHGGGGVMRTDLPTPIFRINSEGDISFGIANAARAADSPTFRNWEVAGASHGDWKLITDYGPLRKRDQGTYPGGYPGEPQTCTLPSLSRIPQHMVQNALTDHTFRWVAYGIQPPSAPVITTATPAGGAITRDSYGLAQGGIRLSQQEAAIRINSGTNSGGGFCALDGSSLPMTDAQLATLYPTVQSYVDKVVATTLSNAAKGYIVKDFTRDPAWYTDIRDLVNDYGTRIDAATGTRLKASAAQAEAYGTAGDKYTAIFFLEDVASQATSRLTADPAARDAVLRQARAVIALLQASINNPTSTSTTGTVGGAVPATLALSLGAPASFGAFTPGIDRDYTATTDLTVTSSAGDAALSVSAPGFLTNGAFLLPEPLRIELAKTAWTAPTANEKVVATFKQLVKRTDALRTGSYSKTVTFTLSTTNP
;
A
#
# COMPACT_ATOMS: atom_id res chain seq x y z
N MET A 1 69.24 -54.63 4.58
CA MET A 1 69.77 -54.41 3.21
C MET A 1 68.92 -53.29 2.61
N SER A 2 69.43 -52.04 2.54
CA SER A 2 69.83 -51.34 1.29
C SER A 2 68.86 -51.58 0.11
N ALA A 3 68.32 -50.62 -0.62
CA ALA A 3 68.64 -49.21 -0.82
C ALA A 3 67.45 -48.43 -1.45
N ARG A 4 67.48 -47.09 -1.32
CA ARG A 4 66.75 -46.05 -2.09
C ARG A 4 67.36 -45.89 -3.53
N PRO A 5 66.95 -44.98 -4.46
CA PRO A 5 66.09 -43.76 -4.35
C PRO A 5 65.22 -43.39 -5.59
N VAL A 6 64.62 -42.17 -5.56
CA VAL A 6 64.27 -41.19 -6.65
C VAL A 6 62.90 -40.52 -6.29
N GLN A 7 62.62 -39.20 -6.32
CA GLN A 7 63.33 -37.96 -6.62
C GLN A 7 62.59 -36.76 -5.94
N ARG A 8 63.33 -35.65 -5.72
CA ARG A 8 62.89 -34.34 -5.18
C ARG A 8 62.10 -33.49 -6.21
N ARG A 9 61.23 -32.57 -5.75
CA ARG A 9 61.50 -31.11 -5.65
C ARG A 9 60.26 -30.27 -5.25
N LEU A 10 60.41 -29.48 -4.18
CA LEU A 10 59.67 -28.27 -3.85
C LEU A 10 60.37 -27.04 -4.45
N ARG A 11 59.62 -26.13 -5.09
CA ARG A 11 59.76 -24.65 -5.21
C ARG A 11 58.38 -24.17 -5.70
N GLY A 12 57.66 -23.19 -5.17
CA GLY A 12 58.00 -21.90 -4.56
C GLY A 12 57.21 -20.85 -5.35
N ALA A 13 56.20 -20.21 -4.76
CA ALA A 13 55.48 -19.09 -5.39
C ALA A 13 55.12 -18.06 -4.31
N ALA A 14 55.40 -16.80 -4.64
CA ALA A 14 55.55 -15.67 -3.75
C ALA A 14 54.22 -15.09 -3.23
N LEU A 15 54.26 -14.61 -2.00
CA LEU A 15 53.25 -13.73 -1.42
C LEU A 15 53.37 -12.34 -2.07
N VAL A 16 52.30 -11.87 -2.72
CA VAL A 16 52.10 -10.46 -3.04
C VAL A 16 50.99 -9.95 -2.13
N ALA A 17 51.36 -9.14 -1.14
CA ALA A 17 50.42 -8.43 -0.29
C ALA A 17 49.96 -7.16 -1.03
N ALA A 18 48.73 -7.18 -1.55
CA ALA A 18 48.06 -5.97 -2.00
C ALA A 18 47.26 -5.38 -0.84
N LEU A 19 47.76 -4.29 -0.25
CA LEU A 19 46.97 -3.40 0.59
C LEU A 19 45.94 -2.70 -0.32
N ALA A 20 44.73 -3.24 -0.39
CA ALA A 20 43.59 -2.47 -0.89
C ALA A 20 43.00 -1.72 0.30
N ALA A 21 43.27 -0.42 0.38
CA ALA A 21 42.52 0.49 1.22
C ALA A 21 41.09 0.54 0.68
N SER A 22 40.22 -0.31 1.22
CA SER A 22 38.77 -0.19 1.01
C SER A 22 38.31 1.06 1.74
N VAL A 23 38.21 2.16 1.02
CA VAL A 23 37.34 3.27 1.41
C VAL A 23 35.95 2.65 1.45
N GLY A 24 35.47 2.35 2.66
CA GLY A 24 34.14 1.81 2.87
C GLY A 24 33.13 2.88 2.46
N PHE A 25 32.69 2.84 1.21
CA PHE A 25 31.36 3.34 0.91
C PHE A 25 30.43 2.43 1.71
N ALA A 26 29.91 2.96 2.82
CA ALA A 26 28.73 2.40 3.45
C ALA A 26 27.72 2.23 2.32
N ALA A 27 27.34 0.98 2.02
CA ALA A 27 26.22 0.72 1.14
C ALA A 27 25.05 1.53 1.72
N PRO A 28 24.36 2.36 0.91
CA PRO A 28 23.22 3.09 1.43
C PRO A 28 22.23 2.07 2.00
N ALA A 29 21.59 2.43 3.12
CA ALA A 29 20.43 1.73 3.63
C ALA A 29 19.55 1.29 2.47
N VAL A 30 19.12 0.03 2.44
CA VAL A 30 18.33 -0.52 1.33
C VAL A 30 17.10 0.38 1.17
N ALA A 31 17.13 1.22 0.13
CA ALA A 31 16.08 2.17 -0.18
C ALA A 31 14.82 1.39 -0.52
N VAL A 32 13.66 1.95 -0.19
CA VAL A 32 12.39 1.48 -0.73
C VAL A 32 12.58 1.28 -2.25
N PRO A 33 12.29 0.09 -2.79
CA PRO A 33 12.59 -0.21 -4.19
C PRO A 33 11.82 0.74 -5.12
N PRO A 34 12.24 0.93 -6.39
CA PRO A 34 11.44 1.67 -7.34
C PRO A 34 10.03 1.09 -7.48
N GLY A 35 9.07 1.97 -7.76
CA GLY A 35 7.67 1.63 -7.99
C GLY A 35 7.48 0.68 -9.17
N PRO A 36 6.27 0.13 -9.34
CA PRO A 36 5.97 -0.85 -10.38
C PRO A 36 6.21 -0.34 -11.81
N ASN A 37 6.27 0.99 -12.05
CA ASN A 37 6.61 1.56 -13.35
C ASN A 37 7.97 2.31 -13.33
N GLY A 38 8.82 2.01 -12.36
CA GLY A 38 10.15 2.60 -12.20
C GLY A 38 10.16 3.97 -11.51
N GLU A 39 9.05 4.40 -10.91
CA GLU A 39 8.99 5.65 -10.17
C GLU A 39 9.87 5.60 -8.92
N ALA A 40 10.61 6.68 -8.63
CA ALA A 40 11.31 6.79 -7.36
C ALA A 40 10.30 6.96 -6.19
N PRO A 41 10.60 6.42 -5.00
CA PRO A 41 9.83 6.70 -3.79
C PRO A 41 9.77 8.20 -3.51
N ARG A 42 8.60 8.69 -3.09
CA ARG A 42 8.36 10.07 -2.69
C ARG A 42 8.88 10.27 -1.27
N PRO A 43 9.62 11.35 -0.98
CA PRO A 43 10.00 11.65 0.39
C PRO A 43 8.78 11.72 1.31
N SER A 44 8.84 11.04 2.45
CA SER A 44 7.82 11.16 3.49
C SER A 44 7.65 12.62 3.90
N THR A 45 6.41 13.10 3.97
CA THR A 45 6.09 14.44 4.49
C THR A 45 5.82 14.44 6.00
N ALA A 46 5.69 13.26 6.62
CA ALA A 46 5.50 13.12 8.05
C ALA A 46 6.84 13.26 8.79
N THR A 47 6.96 14.31 9.59
CA THR A 47 8.21 14.64 10.32
C THR A 47 8.08 14.37 11.82
N GLY A 48 6.88 14.47 12.38
CA GLY A 48 6.66 14.34 13.81
C GLY A 48 7.44 15.36 14.63
N ALA A 49 7.76 16.53 14.07
CA ALA A 49 8.69 17.49 14.70
C ALA A 49 8.14 18.05 16.03
N SER A 50 6.82 18.17 16.15
CA SER A 50 6.13 18.63 17.36
C SER A 50 5.94 17.53 18.41
N VAL A 51 6.20 16.26 18.07
CA VAL A 51 6.01 15.12 18.97
C VAL A 51 7.29 14.90 19.80
N PRO A 52 7.22 14.97 21.13
CA PRO A 52 8.37 14.70 21.99
C PRO A 52 8.90 13.27 21.79
N ALA A 53 10.22 13.11 21.75
CA ALA A 53 10.81 11.78 21.75
C ALA A 53 10.71 11.16 23.17
N PRO A 54 10.11 9.97 23.33
CA PRO A 54 10.09 9.32 24.63
C PRO A 54 11.44 8.70 24.96
N ALA A 55 11.69 8.49 26.25
CA ALA A 55 12.76 7.61 26.70
C ALA A 55 12.37 6.16 26.41
N VAL A 56 13.28 5.39 25.81
CA VAL A 56 13.09 3.99 25.45
C VAL A 56 14.01 3.12 26.30
N THR A 57 13.47 2.04 26.85
CA THR A 57 14.23 1.03 27.62
C THR A 57 13.90 -0.37 27.12
N GLY A 58 14.90 -1.24 27.06
CA GLY A 58 14.76 -2.61 26.57
C GLY A 58 15.96 -3.04 25.71
N PRO A 59 15.85 -4.15 24.95
CA PRO A 59 14.71 -5.07 24.96
C PRO A 59 14.49 -5.67 26.36
N VAL A 60 13.23 -5.76 26.80
CA VAL A 60 12.88 -6.28 28.12
C VAL A 60 13.01 -7.81 28.11
N ALA A 61 14.08 -8.31 28.73
CA ALA A 61 14.40 -9.74 28.74
C ALA A 61 13.23 -10.60 29.25
N ARG A 62 13.09 -11.80 28.67
CA ARG A 62 12.19 -12.82 29.21
C ARG A 62 12.83 -13.40 30.48
N THR A 63 12.08 -13.47 31.57
CA THR A 63 12.51 -14.07 32.85
C THR A 63 11.91 -15.45 33.09
N SER A 64 10.98 -15.88 32.24
CA SER A 64 10.42 -17.23 32.21
C SER A 64 10.15 -17.66 30.75
N PRO A 65 10.03 -18.97 30.48
CA PRO A 65 9.52 -19.45 29.20
C PRO A 65 8.11 -18.92 28.89
N VAL A 66 7.77 -18.87 27.59
CA VAL A 66 6.41 -18.54 27.15
C VAL A 66 5.44 -19.61 27.63
N GLY A 67 4.30 -19.19 28.18
CA GLY A 67 3.30 -20.07 28.80
C GLY A 67 3.53 -20.37 30.28
N ASP A 68 4.65 -19.94 30.86
CA ASP A 68 4.92 -20.11 32.30
C ASP A 68 3.94 -19.30 33.16
N ALA A 69 3.52 -19.85 34.30
CA ALA A 69 2.60 -19.20 35.23
C ALA A 69 3.17 -17.91 35.85
N ALA A 70 4.50 -17.77 35.92
CA ALA A 70 5.17 -16.55 36.37
C ALA A 70 5.02 -15.38 35.38
N ARG A 71 4.63 -15.65 34.12
CA ARG A 71 4.33 -14.63 33.10
C ARG A 71 5.47 -13.62 32.90
N GLY A 72 6.70 -14.12 32.90
CA GLY A 72 7.93 -13.38 32.66
C GLY A 72 8.24 -13.14 31.18
N TYR A 73 7.22 -13.12 30.30
CA TYR A 73 7.33 -12.94 28.85
C TYR A 73 6.32 -11.88 28.38
N PRO A 74 6.46 -11.33 27.15
CA PRO A 74 5.50 -10.37 26.60
C PRO A 74 4.08 -10.96 26.60
N PHE A 75 3.09 -10.18 27.05
CA PHE A 75 1.70 -10.59 26.94
C PHE A 75 1.33 -10.74 25.46
N LEU A 76 0.69 -11.86 25.09
CA LEU A 76 0.45 -12.30 23.71
C LEU A 76 1.74 -12.47 22.88
N ALA A 77 2.85 -12.87 23.51
CA ALA A 77 4.05 -13.31 22.78
C ALA A 77 3.68 -14.29 21.65
N SER A 78 4.20 -14.03 20.45
CA SER A 78 3.79 -14.74 19.23
C SER A 78 4.10 -16.24 19.31
N ASP A 79 3.19 -17.05 18.77
CA ASP A 79 3.34 -18.49 18.55
C ASP A 79 3.84 -18.82 17.13
N VAL A 80 3.99 -17.82 16.27
CA VAL A 80 4.66 -17.92 14.97
C VAL A 80 6.15 -18.21 15.21
N ASP A 81 6.73 -19.13 14.44
CA ASP A 81 8.18 -19.37 14.45
C ASP A 81 8.92 -18.23 13.73
N LEU A 82 9.01 -17.09 14.40
CA LEU A 82 9.64 -15.88 13.89
C LEU A 82 11.11 -16.11 13.55
N ALA A 83 11.83 -16.89 14.35
CA ALA A 83 13.24 -17.18 14.11
C ALA A 83 13.44 -17.91 12.78
N LYS A 84 12.61 -18.92 12.48
CA LYS A 84 12.62 -19.60 11.18
C LYS A 84 12.24 -18.67 10.03
N ALA A 85 11.37 -17.69 10.28
CA ALA A 85 11.00 -16.66 9.31
C ALA A 85 12.05 -15.55 9.16
N GLY A 86 13.14 -15.56 9.94
CA GLY A 86 14.17 -14.51 9.93
C GLY A 86 13.75 -13.24 10.68
N TYR A 87 12.76 -13.32 11.55
CA TYR A 87 12.20 -12.26 12.37
C TYR A 87 12.54 -12.44 13.85
N VAL A 88 12.41 -11.35 14.61
CA VAL A 88 12.49 -11.33 16.07
C VAL A 88 11.30 -10.57 16.64
N GLU A 89 10.85 -10.97 17.84
CA GLU A 89 9.91 -10.22 18.68
C GLU A 89 10.64 -9.69 19.91
N GLU A 90 10.63 -8.37 20.08
CA GLU A 90 11.23 -7.69 21.23
C GLU A 90 10.22 -6.72 21.85
N GLU A 91 10.21 -6.64 23.18
CA GLU A 91 9.36 -5.70 23.92
C GLU A 91 10.22 -4.58 24.49
N TYR A 92 9.72 -3.34 24.42
CA TYR A 92 10.36 -2.17 24.96
C TYR A 92 9.38 -1.39 25.82
N PHE A 93 9.87 -0.76 26.89
CA PHE A 93 9.09 0.23 27.62
C PHE A 93 9.47 1.63 27.16
N ILE A 94 8.44 2.45 26.95
CA ILE A 94 8.58 3.85 26.59
C ILE A 94 8.01 4.71 27.72
N SER A 95 8.64 5.84 28.00
CA SER A 95 8.16 6.80 29.00
C SER A 95 8.42 8.24 28.58
N GLY A 96 7.59 9.14 29.05
CA GLY A 96 7.67 10.55 28.69
C GLY A 96 6.61 11.38 29.39
N GLN A 97 6.35 12.56 28.83
CA GLN A 97 5.26 13.43 29.26
C GLN A 97 4.29 13.63 28.09
N ALA A 98 3.03 13.28 28.29
CA ALA A 98 1.99 13.32 27.29
C ALA A 98 1.11 14.58 27.41
N THR A 99 0.60 15.01 26.26
CA THR A 99 -0.38 16.09 26.10
C THR A 99 -1.79 15.51 26.05
N ARG A 100 -2.73 16.18 26.73
CA ARG A 100 -4.16 15.89 26.60
C ARG A 100 -4.78 16.77 25.53
N TYR A 101 -5.61 16.16 24.71
CA TYR A 101 -6.34 16.82 23.64
C TYR A 101 -7.84 16.76 23.89
N ASN A 102 -8.54 17.85 23.58
CA ASN A 102 -9.96 17.81 23.27
C ASN A 102 -10.10 17.46 21.77
N ALA A 103 -10.36 16.20 21.48
CA ALA A 103 -10.44 15.67 20.12
C ALA A 103 -11.81 15.02 19.87
N ASN A 104 -12.65 15.66 19.07
CA ASN A 104 -13.99 15.18 18.71
C ASN A 104 -13.99 14.33 17.41
N GLY A 105 -12.84 14.25 16.73
CA GLY A 105 -12.66 13.56 15.46
C GLY A 105 -13.34 14.23 14.27
N THR A 106 -13.81 15.47 14.38
CA THR A 106 -14.41 16.24 13.27
C THR A 106 -13.68 17.55 12.98
N THR A 107 -12.99 18.11 13.96
CA THR A 107 -12.15 19.31 13.83
C THR A 107 -10.74 19.04 14.33
N ASN A 108 -9.79 19.95 14.06
CA ASN A 108 -8.50 19.91 14.75
C ASN A 108 -8.71 19.88 16.26
N ALA A 109 -7.88 19.09 16.95
CA ALA A 109 -7.91 19.02 18.41
C ALA A 109 -7.40 20.34 19.01
N THR A 110 -7.80 20.62 20.25
CA THR A 110 -7.20 21.66 21.09
C THR A 110 -6.49 21.04 22.27
N VAL A 111 -5.33 21.61 22.65
CA VAL A 111 -4.60 21.18 23.85
C VAL A 111 -5.38 21.61 25.09
N THR A 112 -5.64 20.67 26.00
CA THR A 112 -6.30 20.97 27.28
C THR A 112 -5.30 21.07 28.43
N SER A 113 -4.24 20.26 28.41
CA SER A 113 -3.15 20.31 29.39
C SER A 113 -1.95 19.50 28.89
N THR A 114 -0.76 19.80 29.42
CA THR A 114 0.52 19.20 29.02
C THR A 114 1.29 18.71 30.26
N GLY A 115 2.38 17.97 30.06
CA GLY A 115 3.29 17.58 31.14
C GLY A 115 2.85 16.36 31.96
N HIS A 116 1.97 15.50 31.42
CA HIS A 116 1.45 14.35 32.15
C HIS A 116 2.37 13.15 32.02
N PRO A 117 3.03 12.68 33.10
CA PRO A 117 3.94 11.55 32.99
C PRO A 117 3.20 10.29 32.55
N TYR A 118 3.83 9.51 31.69
CA TYR A 118 3.38 8.17 31.35
C TYR A 118 4.57 7.21 31.19
N SER A 119 4.29 5.93 31.37
CA SER A 119 5.12 4.80 31.01
C SER A 119 4.24 3.68 30.46
N THR A 120 4.59 3.15 29.29
CA THR A 120 3.86 2.05 28.64
C THR A 120 4.83 1.15 27.87
N ARG A 121 4.30 0.20 27.08
CA ARG A 121 5.10 -0.70 26.25
C ARG A 121 4.80 -0.56 24.76
N ILE A 122 5.78 -0.95 23.96
CA ILE A 122 5.62 -1.34 22.56
C ILE A 122 6.17 -2.76 22.36
N VAL A 123 5.55 -3.54 21.47
CA VAL A 123 6.08 -4.83 21.01
C VAL A 123 6.50 -4.66 19.55
N VAL A 124 7.74 -4.97 19.23
CA VAL A 124 8.32 -4.82 17.89
C VAL A 124 8.59 -6.20 17.30
N ARG A 125 7.98 -6.49 16.15
CA ARG A 125 8.26 -7.68 15.34
C ARG A 125 8.92 -7.25 14.04
N ARG A 126 10.18 -7.64 13.84
CA ARG A 126 11.00 -7.09 12.75
C ARG A 126 11.93 -8.12 12.11
N PRO A 127 12.34 -7.94 10.83
CA PRO A 127 13.42 -8.71 10.24
C PRO A 127 14.72 -8.57 11.04
N THR A 128 15.48 -9.65 11.11
CA THR A 128 16.83 -9.64 11.69
C THR A 128 17.89 -9.19 10.70
N ALA A 129 17.68 -9.44 9.40
CA ALA A 129 18.58 -9.03 8.33
C ALA A 129 18.14 -7.67 7.74
N PRO A 130 19.00 -6.64 7.72
CA PRO A 130 18.66 -5.32 7.16
C PRO A 130 18.16 -5.36 5.71
N ALA A 131 18.69 -6.26 4.88
CA ALA A 131 18.28 -6.41 3.48
C ALA A 131 16.86 -6.98 3.30
N LYS A 132 16.22 -7.46 4.37
CA LYS A 132 14.83 -7.95 4.34
C LYS A 132 13.82 -6.89 4.78
N PHE A 133 14.26 -5.77 5.37
CA PHE A 133 13.37 -4.70 5.74
C PHE A 133 12.95 -3.90 4.51
N ASN A 134 11.64 -3.71 4.34
CA ASN A 134 11.07 -2.99 3.20
C ASN A 134 10.96 -1.47 3.38
N GLY A 135 11.47 -0.94 4.50
CA GLY A 135 11.42 0.50 4.81
C GLY A 135 10.14 0.96 5.51
N ILE A 136 9.19 0.05 5.81
CA ILE A 136 7.86 0.43 6.31
C ILE A 136 7.57 -0.17 7.68
N VAL A 137 7.08 0.67 8.59
CA VAL A 137 6.54 0.26 9.88
C VAL A 137 5.02 0.29 9.85
N ILE A 138 4.38 -0.79 10.27
CA ILE A 138 2.96 -0.87 10.61
C ILE A 138 2.81 -0.67 12.12
N ALA A 139 2.29 0.48 12.53
CA ALA A 139 2.04 0.81 13.93
C ALA A 139 0.59 0.48 14.30
N GLU A 140 0.37 -0.64 14.97
CA GLU A 140 -0.94 -1.07 15.40
C GLU A 140 -1.31 -0.46 16.75
N TRP A 141 -2.42 0.27 16.79
CA TRP A 141 -3.05 0.67 18.04
C TRP A 141 -3.77 -0.54 18.64
N THR A 142 -3.29 -1.09 19.75
CA THR A 142 -3.89 -2.30 20.33
C THR A 142 -5.35 -2.11 20.71
N ASN A 143 -6.18 -3.08 20.32
CA ASN A 143 -7.59 -3.07 20.67
C ASN A 143 -7.76 -3.49 22.14
N VAL A 144 -8.63 -2.80 22.89
CA VAL A 144 -8.87 -3.09 24.33
C VAL A 144 -10.33 -3.42 24.64
N SER A 145 -11.13 -3.80 23.65
CA SER A 145 -12.57 -4.10 23.82
C SER A 145 -12.82 -5.25 24.79
N ASN A 146 -11.88 -6.17 24.93
CA ASN A 146 -11.95 -7.23 25.94
C ASN A 146 -11.40 -6.80 27.31
N SER A 147 -11.03 -5.54 27.51
CA SER A 147 -10.35 -5.01 28.70
C SER A 147 -8.86 -5.36 28.81
N TRP A 148 -8.22 -5.87 27.76
CA TRP A 148 -6.77 -6.06 27.67
C TRP A 148 -6.32 -5.81 26.22
N ASP A 149 -5.02 -5.62 26.00
CA ASP A 149 -4.48 -5.39 24.66
C ASP A 149 -4.68 -6.59 23.72
N GLN A 150 -5.12 -6.31 22.49
CA GLN A 150 -5.28 -7.27 21.42
C GLN A 150 -4.63 -6.74 20.14
N GLU A 151 -3.87 -7.60 19.49
CA GLU A 151 -3.09 -7.34 18.28
C GLU A 151 -3.84 -7.89 17.05
N VAL A 152 -5.05 -7.36 16.82
CA VAL A 152 -6.01 -7.91 15.85
C VAL A 152 -5.46 -7.91 14.43
N ASP A 153 -4.82 -6.83 14.00
CA ASP A 153 -4.33 -6.74 12.61
C ASP A 153 -3.09 -7.61 12.42
N TRP A 154 -2.27 -7.83 13.47
CA TRP A 154 -1.25 -8.87 13.47
C TRP A 154 -1.87 -10.26 13.26
N PHE A 155 -2.89 -10.64 14.04
CA PHE A 155 -3.54 -11.96 13.88
C PHE A 155 -4.15 -12.16 12.49
N GLN A 156 -4.63 -11.09 11.86
CA GLN A 156 -5.13 -11.18 10.49
C GLN A 156 -4.04 -11.30 9.43
N THR A 157 -2.94 -10.54 9.55
CA THR A 157 -2.06 -10.26 8.40
C THR A 157 -0.59 -10.64 8.57
N HIS A 158 -0.19 -11.24 9.70
CA HIS A 158 1.22 -11.47 10.01
C HIS A 158 1.99 -12.24 8.93
N GLU A 159 1.37 -13.22 8.26
CA GLU A 159 2.01 -13.98 7.19
C GLU A 159 2.46 -13.05 6.06
N HIS A 160 1.62 -12.11 5.66
CA HIS A 160 1.92 -11.12 4.63
C HIS A 160 2.96 -10.12 5.11
N LEU A 161 2.83 -9.61 6.34
CA LEU A 161 3.78 -8.66 6.91
C LEU A 161 5.20 -9.22 6.95
N ILE A 162 5.34 -10.49 7.38
CA ILE A 162 6.61 -11.22 7.42
C ILE A 162 7.15 -11.46 6.00
N GLN A 163 6.30 -11.92 5.08
CA GLN A 163 6.72 -12.22 3.70
C GLN A 163 7.23 -10.99 2.95
N GLN A 164 6.61 -9.83 3.19
CA GLN A 164 6.94 -8.58 2.52
C GLN A 164 8.00 -7.75 3.26
N GLY A 165 8.49 -8.18 4.42
CA GLY A 165 9.59 -7.49 5.11
C GLY A 165 9.17 -6.28 5.93
N TYR A 166 7.89 -6.18 6.33
CA TYR A 166 7.41 -5.10 7.19
C TYR A 166 7.95 -5.25 8.61
N VAL A 167 8.11 -4.12 9.29
CA VAL A 167 8.17 -4.09 10.75
C VAL A 167 6.76 -3.86 11.28
N TRP A 168 6.35 -4.65 12.27
CA TRP A 168 5.11 -4.43 13.00
C TRP A 168 5.40 -3.95 14.42
N VAL A 169 4.64 -2.95 14.88
CA VAL A 169 4.77 -2.35 16.21
C VAL A 169 3.40 -2.28 16.88
N GLY A 170 3.16 -3.11 17.88
CA GLY A 170 1.98 -3.04 18.73
C GLY A 170 2.14 -2.00 19.83
N VAL A 171 1.19 -1.07 19.94
CA VAL A 171 1.26 0.07 20.88
C VAL A 171 0.17 -0.03 21.95
N SER A 172 0.58 -0.26 23.20
CA SER A 172 -0.28 -0.21 24.38
C SER A 172 -0.59 1.25 24.78
N ALA A 173 -1.47 1.93 24.05
CA ALA A 173 -1.71 3.37 24.25
C ALA A 173 -2.73 3.71 25.34
N GLN A 174 -3.57 2.75 25.75
CA GLN A 174 -4.79 3.03 26.50
C GLN A 174 -4.74 2.54 27.95
N ARG A 175 -5.42 3.28 28.83
CA ARG A 175 -5.62 2.95 30.24
C ARG A 175 -6.28 1.58 30.37
N VAL A 176 -7.30 1.29 29.55
CA VAL A 176 -8.05 0.03 29.67
C VAL A 176 -7.17 -1.20 29.47
N GLY A 177 -6.27 -1.19 28.47
CA GLY A 177 -5.36 -2.33 28.21
C GLY A 177 -4.34 -2.57 29.34
N LEU A 178 -3.96 -1.50 30.04
CA LEU A 178 -2.92 -1.53 31.07
C LEU A 178 -3.48 -1.75 32.49
N HIS A 179 -4.54 -1.03 32.85
CA HIS A 179 -5.01 -0.82 34.24
C HIS A 179 -6.32 -1.54 34.60
N SER A 180 -6.97 -2.24 33.67
CA SER A 180 -8.20 -2.98 34.00
C SER A 180 -7.89 -4.21 34.90
N ALA A 181 -8.96 -4.87 35.37
CA ALA A 181 -8.90 -6.12 36.12
C ALA A 181 -8.16 -7.27 35.37
N THR A 182 -8.13 -7.21 34.04
CA THR A 182 -7.54 -8.21 33.15
C THR A 182 -6.37 -7.64 32.33
N GLY A 183 -6.02 -6.38 32.57
CA GLY A 183 -4.97 -5.66 31.87
C GLY A 183 -3.56 -6.08 32.31
N LEU A 184 -2.57 -5.56 31.59
CA LEU A 184 -1.17 -5.98 31.71
C LEU A 184 -0.64 -5.93 33.15
N LYS A 185 -0.96 -4.87 33.90
CA LYS A 185 -0.44 -4.70 35.28
C LYS A 185 -0.85 -5.84 36.21
N LEU A 186 -2.08 -6.31 36.11
CA LEU A 186 -2.56 -7.43 36.91
C LEU A 186 -2.18 -8.78 36.29
N TRP A 187 -2.04 -8.85 34.97
CA TRP A 187 -1.60 -10.06 34.31
C TRP A 187 -0.17 -10.46 34.72
N SER A 188 0.78 -9.51 34.76
CA SER A 188 2.15 -9.73 35.24
C SER A 188 2.65 -8.52 36.07
N PRO A 189 2.39 -8.50 37.39
CA PRO A 189 2.75 -7.37 38.25
C PRO A 189 4.26 -7.09 38.31
N SER A 190 5.09 -8.13 38.30
CA SER A 190 6.55 -7.97 38.33
C SER A 190 7.10 -7.35 37.05
N ARG A 191 6.46 -7.60 35.89
CA ARG A 191 6.89 -7.08 34.59
C ARG A 191 6.31 -5.71 34.28
N TYR A 192 5.03 -5.49 34.55
CA TYR A 192 4.29 -4.30 34.11
C TYR A 192 3.82 -3.39 35.25
N GLY A 193 4.02 -3.76 36.52
CA GLY A 193 3.46 -3.03 37.67
C GLY A 193 3.85 -1.55 37.76
N ALA A 194 5.04 -1.20 37.25
CA ALA A 194 5.54 0.17 37.19
C ALA A 194 5.04 0.99 35.99
N LEU A 195 4.37 0.37 35.02
CA LEU A 195 3.79 1.07 33.88
C LEU A 195 2.56 1.88 34.31
N ASP A 196 2.38 3.07 33.75
CA ASP A 196 1.24 3.94 34.03
C ASP A 196 0.93 4.90 32.87
N VAL A 197 -0.30 4.87 32.36
CA VAL A 197 -0.82 5.87 31.40
C VAL A 197 -1.90 6.78 31.99
N THR A 198 -1.93 6.95 33.32
CA THR A 198 -2.97 7.74 34.03
C THR A 198 -2.43 8.97 34.76
N ALA A 199 -1.12 9.24 34.64
CA ALA A 199 -0.42 10.27 35.40
C ALA A 199 -0.72 10.15 36.91
N ASN A 200 -0.40 8.98 37.48
CA ASN A 200 -0.65 8.65 38.89
C ASN A 200 -2.13 8.74 39.28
N ASN A 201 -3.02 8.15 38.47
CA ASN A 201 -4.48 8.14 38.64
C ASN A 201 -5.17 9.52 38.60
N THR A 202 -4.48 10.58 38.20
CA THR A 202 -5.09 11.92 38.06
C THR A 202 -5.94 12.04 36.80
N ILE A 203 -5.67 11.20 35.79
CA ILE A 203 -6.43 11.13 34.54
C ILE A 203 -7.12 9.76 34.48
N THR A 204 -8.45 9.79 34.53
CA THR A 204 -9.29 8.58 34.64
C THR A 204 -9.89 8.15 33.29
N ASP A 205 -9.69 8.93 32.24
CA ASP A 205 -10.07 8.66 30.85
C ASP A 205 -8.83 8.30 30.00
N ASP A 206 -9.05 8.05 28.70
CA ASP A 206 -7.98 7.73 27.73
C ASP A 206 -7.54 8.96 26.91
N SER A 207 -7.75 10.19 27.38
CA SER A 207 -7.40 11.39 26.61
C SER A 207 -5.89 11.56 26.37
N LEU A 208 -5.04 10.89 27.19
CA LEU A 208 -3.59 10.81 26.97
C LEU A 208 -3.20 9.89 25.81
N SER A 209 -4.04 8.92 25.47
CA SER A 209 -3.68 7.84 24.54
C SER A 209 -3.24 8.35 23.17
N TYR A 210 -3.77 9.48 22.71
CA TYR A 210 -3.38 10.07 21.44
C TYR A 210 -1.92 10.54 21.43
N ASP A 211 -1.46 11.24 22.46
CA ASP A 211 -0.06 11.67 22.50
C ASP A 211 0.87 10.50 22.84
N VAL A 212 0.44 9.58 23.72
CA VAL A 212 1.16 8.33 23.99
C VAL A 212 1.41 7.55 22.70
N PHE A 213 0.38 7.40 21.85
CA PHE A 213 0.52 6.75 20.54
C PHE A 213 1.47 7.52 19.61
N SER A 214 1.39 8.86 19.59
CA SER A 214 2.29 9.71 18.80
C SER A 214 3.75 9.48 19.21
N GLN A 215 4.03 9.46 20.51
CA GLN A 215 5.37 9.27 21.05
C GLN A 215 5.86 7.83 20.83
N ALA A 216 4.98 6.83 20.89
CA ALA A 216 5.32 5.45 20.51
C ALA A 216 5.76 5.35 19.04
N VAL A 217 5.08 6.04 18.12
CA VAL A 217 5.51 6.14 16.73
C VAL A 217 6.84 6.90 16.62
N LYS A 218 7.00 7.99 17.39
CA LYS A 218 8.26 8.76 17.45
C LYS A 218 9.45 7.90 17.88
N ALA A 219 9.24 6.96 18.81
CA ALA A 219 10.25 6.05 19.32
C ALA A 219 10.86 5.13 18.26
N VAL A 220 10.11 4.77 17.22
CA VAL A 220 10.60 3.92 16.12
C VAL A 220 10.95 4.69 14.85
N ARG A 221 10.34 5.87 14.66
CA ARG A 221 10.59 6.72 13.48
C ARG A 221 11.88 7.52 13.60
N SER A 222 12.12 8.09 14.77
CA SER A 222 13.27 8.96 15.03
C SER A 222 13.64 8.88 16.51
N PRO A 223 14.21 7.74 16.96
CA PRO A 223 14.53 7.50 18.37
C PRO A 223 15.53 8.54 18.90
N ALA A 224 15.31 8.96 20.14
CA ALA A 224 16.30 9.72 20.93
C ALA A 224 16.94 8.77 21.94
N GLY A 225 18.00 8.07 21.53
CA GLY A 225 18.70 7.08 22.35
C GLY A 225 18.59 5.68 21.77
N LEU A 226 18.09 4.73 22.57
CA LEU A 226 17.93 3.35 22.14
C LEU A 226 16.93 3.25 20.98
N ASP A 227 17.35 2.60 19.90
CA ASP A 227 16.52 2.35 18.72
C ASP A 227 15.85 0.96 18.82
N PRO A 228 14.50 0.87 18.92
CA PRO A 228 13.78 -0.41 18.92
C PRO A 228 13.95 -1.22 17.62
N LEU A 229 14.36 -0.59 16.51
CA LEU A 229 14.61 -1.27 15.24
C LEU A 229 16.03 -1.86 15.15
N GLY A 230 16.89 -1.56 16.12
CA GLY A 230 18.24 -2.11 16.22
C GLY A 230 19.13 -1.70 15.05
N SER A 231 19.57 -2.69 14.25
CA SER A 231 20.46 -2.46 13.10
C SER A 231 19.72 -2.20 11.79
N LEU A 232 18.39 -2.15 11.80
CA LEU A 232 17.62 -1.80 10.61
C LEU A 232 17.81 -0.31 10.30
N ALA A 233 17.66 0.04 9.03
CA ALA A 233 17.63 1.45 8.65
C ALA A 233 16.41 2.15 9.29
N ALA A 234 16.50 3.47 9.46
CA ALA A 234 15.35 4.27 9.85
C ALA A 234 14.19 4.04 8.87
N PRO A 235 12.94 3.93 9.36
CA PRO A 235 11.80 3.67 8.49
C PRO A 235 11.55 4.88 7.59
N GLU A 236 11.26 4.62 6.32
CA GLU A 236 10.91 5.64 5.35
C GLU A 236 9.46 6.09 5.53
N TYR A 237 8.57 5.14 5.87
CA TYR A 237 7.15 5.40 6.13
C TYR A 237 6.66 4.67 7.38
N VAL A 238 5.72 5.29 8.09
CA VAL A 238 4.95 4.67 9.17
C VAL A 238 3.47 4.77 8.89
N ILE A 239 2.81 3.62 8.84
CA ILE A 239 1.36 3.48 8.59
C ILE A 239 0.72 3.02 9.90
N ALA A 240 -0.28 3.76 10.39
CA ALA A 240 -1.03 3.34 11.57
C ALA A 240 -2.18 2.42 11.19
N THR A 241 -2.44 1.38 11.98
CA THR A 241 -3.59 0.49 11.81
C THR A 241 -4.30 0.20 13.12
N GLY A 242 -5.57 -0.15 13.03
CA GLY A 242 -6.36 -0.55 14.19
C GLY A 242 -7.72 -1.08 13.77
N HIS A 243 -8.23 -2.01 14.57
CA HIS A 243 -9.51 -2.67 14.37
C HIS A 243 -10.58 -2.21 15.39
N SER A 244 -11.84 -2.07 14.98
CA SER A 244 -12.98 -1.86 15.88
C SER A 244 -12.86 -0.58 16.73
N GLN A 245 -12.91 -0.67 18.06
CA GLN A 245 -12.69 0.46 18.98
C GLN A 245 -11.37 1.20 18.70
N SER A 246 -10.28 0.49 18.40
CA SER A 246 -9.00 1.14 18.07
C SER A 246 -9.03 1.84 16.70
N ALA A 247 -9.83 1.35 15.74
CA ALA A 247 -10.12 2.08 14.51
C ALA A 247 -10.89 3.38 14.79
N GLY A 248 -11.80 3.38 15.77
CA GLY A 248 -12.48 4.59 16.25
C GLY A 248 -11.53 5.61 16.89
N ARG A 249 -10.52 5.15 17.64
CA ARG A 249 -9.43 6.00 18.15
C ARG A 249 -8.61 6.57 17.01
N LEU A 250 -8.19 5.74 16.05
CA LEU A 250 -7.42 6.18 14.90
C LEU A 250 -8.20 7.14 13.99
N ARG A 251 -9.51 6.96 13.84
CA ARG A 251 -10.37 7.96 13.18
C ARG A 251 -10.24 9.32 13.86
N THR A 252 -10.36 9.33 15.19
CA THR A 252 -10.26 10.58 15.96
C THR A 252 -8.85 11.16 15.87
N TYR A 253 -7.83 10.32 15.92
CA TYR A 253 -6.44 10.72 15.75
C TYR A 253 -6.21 11.34 14.37
N ALA A 254 -6.56 10.63 13.29
CA ALA A 254 -6.37 11.08 11.91
C ALA A 254 -7.09 12.41 11.64
N ASN A 255 -8.32 12.56 12.12
CA ASN A 255 -9.09 13.78 11.89
C ASN A 255 -8.68 14.96 12.78
N SER A 256 -8.27 14.72 14.03
CA SER A 256 -8.08 15.80 15.02
C SER A 256 -6.63 16.01 15.46
N VAL A 257 -5.83 14.95 15.57
CA VAL A 257 -4.49 15.00 16.19
C VAL A 257 -3.38 14.98 15.15
N GLN A 258 -3.50 14.15 14.11
CA GLN A 258 -2.53 14.09 13.00
C GLN A 258 -2.23 15.46 12.37
N PRO A 259 -3.19 16.39 12.19
CA PRO A 259 -2.88 17.73 11.68
C PRO A 259 -1.94 18.55 12.58
N LEU A 260 -1.81 18.18 13.86
CA LEU A 260 -0.92 18.82 14.84
C LEU A 260 0.41 18.07 14.98
N SER A 261 0.38 16.74 14.95
CA SER A 261 1.56 15.89 15.15
C SER A 261 2.37 15.66 13.87
N ASN A 262 1.70 15.51 12.72
CA ASN A 262 2.28 15.15 11.43
C ASN A 262 3.30 13.99 11.53
N ILE A 263 2.97 12.92 12.26
CA ILE A 263 3.89 11.83 12.61
C ILE A 263 3.64 10.53 11.82
N LEU A 264 2.52 10.42 11.09
CA LEU A 264 2.15 9.24 10.31
C LEU A 264 2.00 9.56 8.82
N ASP A 265 2.34 8.61 7.96
CA ASP A 265 2.24 8.74 6.50
C ASP A 265 0.89 8.30 5.95
N ALA A 266 0.22 7.35 6.61
CA ALA A 266 -1.12 6.90 6.26
C ALA A 266 -1.82 6.20 7.43
N PHE A 267 -3.13 5.99 7.28
CA PHE A 267 -3.96 5.23 8.20
C PHE A 267 -4.68 4.09 7.48
N ILE A 268 -4.65 2.91 8.10
CA ILE A 268 -5.52 1.78 7.79
C ILE A 268 -6.57 1.69 8.89
N LEU A 269 -7.85 1.73 8.52
CA LEU A 269 -8.97 1.59 9.44
C LEU A 269 -9.68 0.27 9.15
N HIS A 270 -9.63 -0.67 10.10
CA HIS A 270 -10.23 -1.98 9.96
C HIS A 270 -11.49 -2.09 10.83
N GLY A 271 -12.60 -2.55 10.26
CA GLY A 271 -13.82 -2.87 11.01
C GLY A 271 -14.36 -1.70 11.84
N GLY A 272 -14.47 -0.51 11.22
CA GLY A 272 -14.95 0.71 11.86
C GLY A 272 -14.37 1.98 11.25
N GLY A 273 -14.18 3.02 12.06
CA GLY A 273 -13.46 4.23 11.63
C GLY A 273 -14.31 5.42 11.17
N GLY A 274 -15.64 5.41 11.34
CA GLY A 274 -16.49 6.62 11.34
C GLY A 274 -16.38 7.58 10.11
N VAL A 275 -16.81 8.85 10.28
CA VAL A 275 -16.70 9.90 9.24
C VAL A 275 -15.26 10.37 9.20
N MET A 276 -14.64 10.38 8.02
CA MET A 276 -13.32 10.98 7.79
C MET A 276 -13.43 12.40 7.24
N ARG A 277 -12.51 13.27 7.64
CA ARG A 277 -12.32 14.59 7.04
C ARG A 277 -11.70 14.45 5.65
N THR A 278 -12.23 15.18 4.68
CA THR A 278 -11.76 15.13 3.29
C THR A 278 -10.79 16.26 2.94
N ASP A 279 -10.58 17.21 3.85
CA ASP A 279 -9.65 18.34 3.68
C ASP A 279 -8.20 18.02 4.09
N LEU A 280 -7.96 16.82 4.65
CA LEU A 280 -6.64 16.40 5.12
C LEU A 280 -5.84 15.70 4.02
N PRO A 281 -4.53 15.96 3.91
CA PRO A 281 -3.69 15.39 2.84
C PRO A 281 -3.24 13.96 3.12
N THR A 282 -3.32 13.49 4.38
CA THR A 282 -2.82 12.17 4.77
C THR A 282 -3.75 11.07 4.26
N PRO A 283 -3.25 10.10 3.46
CA PRO A 283 -4.05 8.99 2.97
C PRO A 283 -4.68 8.14 4.07
N ILE A 284 -5.93 7.77 3.87
CA ILE A 284 -6.69 6.85 4.73
C ILE A 284 -7.31 5.76 3.86
N PHE A 285 -7.07 4.51 4.23
CA PHE A 285 -7.68 3.36 3.58
C PHE A 285 -8.47 2.53 4.60
N ARG A 286 -9.78 2.48 4.43
CA ARG A 286 -10.70 1.75 5.29
C ARG A 286 -11.15 0.44 4.67
N ILE A 287 -11.23 -0.61 5.48
CA ILE A 287 -11.85 -1.90 5.15
C ILE A 287 -12.89 -2.27 6.20
N ASN A 288 -14.08 -2.66 5.74
CA ASN A 288 -15.18 -3.11 6.59
C ASN A 288 -15.72 -4.44 6.11
N SER A 289 -16.12 -5.29 7.05
CA SER A 289 -16.85 -6.52 6.80
C SER A 289 -18.35 -6.24 6.56
N GLU A 290 -19.09 -7.22 6.04
CA GLU A 290 -20.56 -7.16 6.02
C GLU A 290 -21.14 -6.96 7.44
N GLY A 291 -20.51 -7.54 8.45
CA GLY A 291 -20.90 -7.38 9.86
C GLY A 291 -20.79 -5.94 10.34
N ASP A 292 -19.73 -5.23 9.95
CA ASP A 292 -19.49 -3.82 10.33
C ASP A 292 -20.52 -2.87 9.74
N ILE A 293 -20.91 -3.13 8.50
CA ILE A 293 -21.99 -2.40 7.83
C ILE A 293 -23.32 -2.66 8.55
N SER A 294 -23.62 -3.93 8.82
CA SER A 294 -24.89 -4.34 9.42
C SER A 294 -25.07 -3.83 10.85
N PHE A 295 -23.99 -3.84 11.65
CA PHE A 295 -24.00 -3.36 13.02
C PHE A 295 -23.89 -1.82 13.10
N GLY A 296 -23.54 -1.17 12.00
CA GLY A 296 -23.40 0.28 11.93
C GLY A 296 -22.16 0.84 12.61
N ILE A 297 -21.14 0.01 12.85
CA ILE A 297 -19.80 0.47 13.27
C ILE A 297 -19.20 1.39 12.18
N ALA A 298 -19.66 1.23 10.93
CA ALA A 298 -19.32 2.06 9.78
C ALA A 298 -20.34 3.19 9.46
N ASN A 299 -21.45 3.37 10.20
CA ASN A 299 -22.64 4.17 9.79
C ASN A 299 -22.49 5.70 9.80
N ALA A 300 -21.26 6.18 9.73
CA ALA A 300 -20.96 7.48 9.21
C ALA A 300 -20.89 7.36 7.68
N ALA A 301 -22.02 7.60 6.99
CA ALA A 301 -22.24 7.58 5.54
C ALA A 301 -21.04 7.11 4.72
N ARG A 302 -21.11 5.89 4.17
CA ARG A 302 -20.12 5.29 3.25
C ARG A 302 -19.56 6.36 2.31
N ALA A 303 -18.44 6.95 2.70
CA ALA A 303 -17.94 8.12 2.03
C ALA A 303 -17.45 7.70 0.66
N ALA A 304 -17.72 8.53 -0.35
CA ALA A 304 -17.17 8.30 -1.67
C ALA A 304 -15.64 8.32 -1.62
N ASP A 305 -15.02 7.54 -2.49
CA ASP A 305 -13.58 7.59 -2.69
C ASP A 305 -13.13 9.01 -3.06
N SER A 306 -11.96 9.41 -2.58
CA SER A 306 -11.36 10.73 -2.82
C SER A 306 -9.85 10.61 -3.04
N PRO A 307 -9.13 11.66 -3.47
CA PRO A 307 -7.67 11.60 -3.59
C PRO A 307 -6.89 11.23 -2.31
N THR A 308 -7.54 11.23 -1.14
CA THR A 308 -6.95 10.90 0.18
C THR A 308 -7.75 9.87 0.97
N PHE A 309 -8.87 9.36 0.44
CA PHE A 309 -9.70 8.37 1.10
C PHE A 309 -10.11 7.21 0.17
N ARG A 310 -10.02 5.98 0.68
CA ARG A 310 -10.52 4.75 0.04
C ARG A 310 -11.31 3.90 1.02
N ASN A 311 -12.39 3.31 0.56
CA ASN A 311 -13.22 2.41 1.35
C ASN A 311 -13.55 1.11 0.61
N TRP A 312 -13.18 -0.01 1.21
CA TRP A 312 -13.55 -1.35 0.73
C TRP A 312 -14.50 -2.04 1.70
N GLU A 313 -15.44 -2.80 1.14
CA GLU A 313 -16.42 -3.58 1.90
C GLU A 313 -16.37 -5.03 1.42
N VAL A 314 -16.24 -5.99 2.35
CA VAL A 314 -16.09 -7.41 2.01
C VAL A 314 -17.39 -8.15 2.32
N ALA A 315 -18.07 -8.61 1.27
CA ALA A 315 -19.35 -9.31 1.39
C ALA A 315 -19.16 -10.70 2.00
N GLY A 316 -20.08 -11.08 2.89
CA GLY A 316 -20.05 -12.33 3.65
C GLY A 316 -19.11 -12.34 4.86
N ALA A 317 -18.15 -11.42 4.96
CA ALA A 317 -17.20 -11.36 6.08
C ALA A 317 -17.87 -10.86 7.37
N SER A 318 -17.37 -11.33 8.51
CA SER A 318 -17.78 -10.90 9.85
C SER A 318 -16.68 -10.06 10.52
N HIS A 319 -17.05 -9.35 11.58
CA HIS A 319 -16.11 -8.51 12.35
C HIS A 319 -15.09 -9.35 13.12
N GLY A 320 -15.54 -10.47 13.69
CA GLY A 320 -14.70 -11.58 14.13
C GLY A 320 -14.86 -12.74 13.16
N ASP A 321 -13.98 -12.85 12.18
CA ASP A 321 -13.99 -13.96 11.21
C ASP A 321 -13.21 -15.17 11.74
N TRP A 322 -13.27 -16.27 10.98
CA TRP A 322 -12.58 -17.50 11.33
C TRP A 322 -11.09 -17.29 11.57
N LYS A 323 -10.40 -16.59 10.65
CA LYS A 323 -8.95 -16.33 10.72
C LYS A 323 -8.58 -15.65 12.04
N LEU A 324 -9.24 -14.54 12.38
CA LEU A 324 -8.97 -13.83 13.63
C LEU A 324 -9.13 -14.75 14.85
N ILE A 325 -10.24 -15.50 14.89
CA ILE A 325 -10.57 -16.30 16.07
C ILE A 325 -9.67 -17.52 16.23
N THR A 326 -9.29 -18.19 15.13
CA THR A 326 -8.39 -19.34 15.18
C THR A 326 -6.97 -18.94 15.53
N ASP A 327 -6.47 -17.81 15.02
CA ASP A 327 -5.10 -17.35 15.28
C ASP A 327 -4.96 -16.77 16.68
N TYR A 328 -5.93 -15.99 17.14
CA TYR A 328 -5.92 -15.44 18.48
C TYR A 328 -6.16 -16.50 19.58
N GLY A 329 -6.89 -17.56 19.25
CA GLY A 329 -7.41 -18.52 20.22
C GLY A 329 -6.37 -19.18 21.13
N PRO A 330 -5.28 -19.79 20.60
CA PRO A 330 -4.24 -20.41 21.41
C PRO A 330 -3.55 -19.42 22.36
N LEU A 331 -3.26 -18.20 21.91
CA LEU A 331 -2.61 -17.18 22.74
C LEU A 331 -3.55 -16.67 23.83
N ARG A 332 -4.84 -16.46 23.51
CA ARG A 332 -5.84 -16.11 24.52
C ARG A 332 -5.98 -17.22 25.55
N LYS A 333 -6.00 -18.49 25.12
CA LYS A 333 -6.08 -19.62 26.04
C LYS A 333 -4.87 -19.66 26.97
N ARG A 334 -3.68 -19.45 26.44
CA ARG A 334 -2.42 -19.38 27.19
C ARG A 334 -2.44 -18.26 28.24
N ASP A 335 -2.78 -17.05 27.82
CA ASP A 335 -2.53 -15.87 28.65
C ASP A 335 -3.75 -15.45 29.50
N GLN A 336 -4.96 -15.72 29.02
CA GLN A 336 -6.24 -15.37 29.67
C GLN A 336 -7.05 -16.59 30.13
N GLY A 337 -6.55 -17.82 29.90
CA GLY A 337 -7.16 -19.06 30.39
C GLY A 337 -8.42 -19.51 29.63
N THR A 338 -8.89 -18.74 28.66
CA THR A 338 -10.12 -18.99 27.91
C THR A 338 -9.90 -18.88 26.41
N TYR A 339 -10.64 -19.68 25.63
CA TYR A 339 -10.74 -19.45 24.20
C TYR A 339 -11.76 -18.34 23.91
N PRO A 340 -11.64 -17.66 22.76
CA PRO A 340 -12.71 -16.79 22.28
C PRO A 340 -13.98 -17.59 21.93
N GLY A 341 -15.12 -16.91 21.94
CA GLY A 341 -16.37 -17.48 21.46
C GLY A 341 -16.23 -17.93 20.00
N GLY A 342 -16.88 -19.05 19.65
CA GLY A 342 -16.81 -19.62 18.31
C GLY A 342 -15.55 -20.43 18.01
N TYR A 343 -14.54 -20.48 18.89
CA TYR A 343 -13.31 -21.23 18.67
C TYR A 343 -13.58 -22.74 18.42
N PRO A 344 -12.85 -23.41 17.51
CA PRO A 344 -13.08 -24.82 17.20
C PRO A 344 -12.92 -25.73 18.42
N GLY A 345 -13.92 -26.60 18.65
CA GLY A 345 -13.93 -27.51 19.79
C GLY A 345 -14.53 -26.91 21.07
N GLU A 346 -14.82 -25.61 21.09
CA GLU A 346 -15.55 -24.96 22.19
C GLU A 346 -17.05 -24.92 21.92
N PRO A 347 -17.90 -24.84 22.97
CA PRO A 347 -19.34 -24.73 22.81
C PRO A 347 -19.74 -23.54 21.92
N GLN A 348 -20.58 -23.80 20.91
CA GLN A 348 -21.18 -22.75 20.11
C GLN A 348 -22.27 -22.03 20.91
N THR A 349 -22.06 -20.75 21.20
CA THR A 349 -22.97 -19.93 22.02
C THR A 349 -23.93 -19.07 21.19
N CYS A 350 -23.68 -18.97 19.89
CA CYS A 350 -24.52 -18.22 18.96
C CYS A 350 -25.64 -19.08 18.37
N THR A 351 -26.67 -18.43 17.84
CA THR A 351 -27.84 -19.10 17.27
C THR A 351 -27.47 -19.93 16.05
N LEU A 352 -26.60 -19.40 15.18
CA LEU A 352 -26.03 -20.12 14.05
C LEU A 352 -24.56 -20.48 14.35
N PRO A 353 -23.98 -21.49 13.67
CA PRO A 353 -22.56 -21.77 13.72
C PRO A 353 -21.76 -20.50 13.44
N SER A 354 -20.95 -20.10 14.41
CA SER A 354 -20.31 -18.79 14.46
C SER A 354 -19.16 -18.70 13.44
N LEU A 355 -18.72 -17.46 13.19
CA LEU A 355 -17.55 -17.12 12.40
C LEU A 355 -17.81 -17.26 10.90
N SER A 356 -17.75 -16.15 10.17
CA SER A 356 -17.70 -16.22 8.71
C SER A 356 -16.42 -16.93 8.24
N ARG A 357 -16.53 -17.69 7.15
CA ARG A 357 -15.38 -18.32 6.45
C ARG A 357 -14.91 -17.50 5.24
N ILE A 358 -15.29 -16.23 5.14
CA ILE A 358 -14.74 -15.33 4.12
C ILE A 358 -13.36 -14.85 4.60
N PRO A 359 -12.26 -15.12 3.88
CA PRO A 359 -10.91 -14.74 4.29
C PRO A 359 -10.66 -13.24 4.03
N GLN A 360 -11.25 -12.36 4.84
CA GLN A 360 -11.13 -10.91 4.70
C GLN A 360 -9.67 -10.45 4.76
N HIS A 361 -8.82 -11.17 5.50
CA HIS A 361 -7.38 -10.88 5.60
C HIS A 361 -6.68 -10.85 4.24
N MET A 362 -7.11 -11.62 3.25
CA MET A 362 -6.55 -11.54 1.89
C MET A 362 -6.76 -10.16 1.24
N VAL A 363 -7.90 -9.53 1.53
CA VAL A 363 -8.23 -8.17 1.09
C VAL A 363 -7.45 -7.15 1.90
N GLN A 364 -7.32 -7.38 3.21
CA GLN A 364 -6.50 -6.55 4.09
C GLN A 364 -5.01 -6.54 3.67
N ASN A 365 -4.46 -7.69 3.27
CA ASN A 365 -3.09 -7.79 2.75
C ASN A 365 -2.90 -6.91 1.50
N ALA A 366 -3.84 -6.97 0.55
CA ALA A 366 -3.79 -6.12 -0.64
C ALA A 366 -3.94 -4.64 -0.30
N LEU A 367 -4.81 -4.31 0.65
CA LEU A 367 -5.00 -2.96 1.16
C LEU A 367 -3.69 -2.39 1.74
N THR A 368 -2.94 -3.18 2.50
CA THR A 368 -1.63 -2.79 3.05
C THR A 368 -0.64 -2.45 1.93
N ASP A 369 -0.53 -3.31 0.91
CA ASP A 369 0.36 -3.07 -0.25
C ASP A 369 -0.04 -1.84 -1.06
N HIS A 370 -1.35 -1.60 -1.21
CA HIS A 370 -1.85 -0.41 -1.90
C HIS A 370 -1.62 0.85 -1.08
N THR A 371 -1.77 0.80 0.24
CA THR A 371 -1.49 1.94 1.13
C THR A 371 -0.02 2.32 1.05
N PHE A 372 0.88 1.34 1.07
CA PHE A 372 2.30 1.56 0.80
C PHE A 372 2.53 2.21 -0.56
N ARG A 373 1.99 1.65 -1.65
CA ARG A 373 2.17 2.22 -3.00
C ARG A 373 1.57 3.62 -3.15
N TRP A 374 0.52 3.93 -2.38
CA TRP A 374 -0.09 5.24 -2.34
C TRP A 374 0.82 6.27 -1.68
N VAL A 375 1.43 5.95 -0.54
CA VAL A 375 2.37 6.88 0.13
C VAL A 375 3.68 6.99 -0.64
N ALA A 376 4.24 5.86 -1.08
CA ALA A 376 5.56 5.82 -1.70
C ALA A 376 5.57 6.33 -3.13
N TYR A 377 4.54 6.04 -3.94
CA TYR A 377 4.56 6.37 -5.37
C TYR A 377 3.39 7.26 -5.80
N GLY A 378 2.43 7.52 -4.90
CA GLY A 378 1.16 8.19 -5.24
C GLY A 378 0.26 7.41 -6.17
N ILE A 379 0.44 6.10 -6.24
CA ILE A 379 -0.44 5.21 -6.98
C ILE A 379 -1.68 5.02 -6.12
N GLN A 380 -2.77 5.68 -6.49
CA GLN A 380 -4.02 5.58 -5.73
C GLN A 380 -4.55 4.13 -5.75
N PRO A 381 -5.06 3.61 -4.64
CA PRO A 381 -5.68 2.28 -4.62
C PRO A 381 -6.90 2.20 -5.54
N PRO A 382 -7.25 1.00 -6.06
CA PRO A 382 -8.44 0.84 -6.87
C PRO A 382 -9.71 1.04 -6.05
N SER A 383 -10.73 1.62 -6.66
CA SER A 383 -12.09 1.64 -6.10
C SER A 383 -12.70 0.24 -6.09
N ALA A 384 -13.64 0.01 -5.18
CA ALA A 384 -14.38 -1.25 -5.08
C ALA A 384 -15.90 -1.04 -5.04
N PRO A 385 -16.69 -2.04 -5.47
CA PRO A 385 -18.13 -2.06 -5.20
C PRO A 385 -18.39 -2.01 -3.69
N VAL A 386 -19.46 -1.33 -3.30
CA VAL A 386 -19.97 -1.33 -1.91
C VAL A 386 -21.04 -2.41 -1.73
N ILE A 387 -21.22 -2.91 -0.51
CA ILE A 387 -22.27 -3.90 -0.21
C ILE A 387 -23.64 -3.27 -0.42
N THR A 388 -24.51 -3.95 -1.16
CA THR A 388 -25.85 -3.45 -1.45
C THR A 388 -26.71 -3.49 -0.20
N THR A 389 -27.32 -2.36 0.13
CA THR A 389 -28.22 -2.18 1.27
C THR A 389 -29.56 -1.62 0.81
N ALA A 390 -30.59 -1.76 1.64
CA ALA A 390 -31.93 -1.26 1.36
C ALA A 390 -31.97 0.22 0.95
N THR A 391 -31.05 1.05 1.47
CA THR A 391 -30.82 2.42 0.99
C THR A 391 -29.32 2.67 0.76
N PRO A 392 -28.91 3.64 -0.07
CA PRO A 392 -27.51 4.04 -0.20
C PRO A 392 -26.85 4.48 1.12
N ALA A 393 -27.66 5.05 2.03
CA ALA A 393 -27.22 5.51 3.35
C ALA A 393 -27.07 4.38 4.39
N GLY A 394 -27.45 3.15 4.04
CA GLY A 394 -27.37 1.96 4.91
C GLY A 394 -28.69 1.22 5.03
N GLY A 395 -28.79 0.33 6.02
CA GLY A 395 -29.96 -0.51 6.29
C GLY A 395 -29.68 -1.99 6.04
N ALA A 396 -30.75 -2.78 5.93
CA ALA A 396 -30.64 -4.23 5.73
C ALA A 396 -29.83 -4.56 4.47
N ILE A 397 -28.90 -5.51 4.59
CA ILE A 397 -28.11 -6.02 3.48
C ILE A 397 -29.02 -6.73 2.48
N THR A 398 -28.91 -6.39 1.19
CA THR A 398 -29.61 -7.11 0.12
C THR A 398 -28.91 -8.44 -0.12
N ARG A 399 -29.68 -9.53 -0.14
CA ARG A 399 -29.19 -10.91 -0.28
C ARG A 399 -29.78 -11.58 -1.51
N ASP A 400 -29.06 -12.53 -2.08
CA ASP A 400 -29.59 -13.40 -3.13
C ASP A 400 -30.49 -14.52 -2.56
N SER A 401 -30.96 -15.42 -3.44
CA SER A 401 -31.84 -16.53 -3.08
C SER A 401 -31.22 -17.55 -2.12
N TYR A 402 -29.90 -17.55 -1.95
CA TYR A 402 -29.19 -18.41 -1.00
C TYR A 402 -28.83 -17.68 0.30
N GLY A 403 -29.17 -16.40 0.44
CA GLY A 403 -28.86 -15.60 1.61
C GLY A 403 -27.47 -14.94 1.57
N LEU A 404 -26.77 -14.97 0.44
CA LEU A 404 -25.45 -14.35 0.29
C LEU A 404 -25.61 -12.85 -0.03
N ALA A 405 -24.87 -11.99 0.67
CA ALA A 405 -24.93 -10.54 0.47
C ALA A 405 -24.46 -10.12 -0.93
N GLN A 406 -25.20 -9.19 -1.54
CA GLN A 406 -24.92 -8.60 -2.84
C GLN A 406 -24.02 -7.36 -2.73
N GLY A 407 -23.34 -7.02 -3.83
CA GLY A 407 -22.34 -5.94 -3.85
C GLY A 407 -21.06 -6.30 -3.08
N GLY A 408 -20.25 -5.30 -2.77
CA GLY A 408 -18.98 -5.46 -2.08
C GLY A 408 -17.92 -6.17 -2.93
N ILE A 409 -16.74 -6.32 -2.34
CA ILE A 409 -15.74 -7.29 -2.81
C ILE A 409 -16.26 -8.68 -2.43
N ARG A 410 -16.49 -9.53 -3.45
CA ARG A 410 -16.92 -10.92 -3.29
C ARG A 410 -15.75 -11.83 -3.62
N LEU A 411 -15.17 -12.45 -2.59
CA LEU A 411 -14.14 -13.48 -2.74
C LEU A 411 -14.74 -14.78 -3.27
N SER A 412 -13.92 -15.74 -3.70
CA SER A 412 -14.42 -17.04 -4.18
C SER A 412 -15.26 -17.77 -3.15
N GLN A 413 -14.99 -17.61 -1.86
CA GLN A 413 -15.78 -18.20 -0.77
C GLN A 413 -17.20 -17.62 -0.68
N GLN A 414 -17.43 -16.43 -1.25
CA GLN A 414 -18.75 -15.80 -1.37
C GLN A 414 -19.37 -16.06 -2.74
N GLU A 415 -18.60 -16.00 -3.82
CA GLU A 415 -19.11 -16.11 -5.19
C GLU A 415 -19.29 -17.56 -5.62
N ALA A 416 -18.34 -18.44 -5.31
CA ALA A 416 -18.42 -19.89 -5.43
C ALA A 416 -18.66 -20.51 -4.04
N ALA A 417 -19.76 -20.09 -3.40
CA ALA A 417 -20.10 -20.52 -2.06
C ALA A 417 -20.34 -22.04 -1.97
N ILE A 418 -19.70 -22.66 -0.97
CA ILE A 418 -20.07 -23.99 -0.43
C ILE A 418 -20.74 -23.87 0.95
N ARG A 419 -20.80 -22.64 1.47
CA ARG A 419 -21.38 -22.25 2.75
C ARG A 419 -22.12 -20.95 2.55
N ILE A 420 -23.23 -20.78 3.25
CA ILE A 420 -23.90 -19.49 3.40
C ILE A 420 -23.18 -18.74 4.49
N ASN A 421 -22.30 -17.81 4.09
CA ASN A 421 -21.59 -16.92 5.01
C ASN A 421 -22.39 -15.64 5.20
N SER A 422 -22.41 -15.14 6.44
CA SER A 422 -23.06 -13.89 6.82
C SER A 422 -22.19 -13.15 7.84
N GLY A 423 -22.12 -11.83 7.70
CA GLY A 423 -21.43 -10.98 8.66
C GLY A 423 -22.15 -10.83 10.00
N THR A 424 -23.40 -11.29 10.08
CA THR A 424 -24.26 -11.17 11.28
C THR A 424 -24.71 -12.53 11.81
N ASN A 425 -24.91 -12.60 13.12
CA ASN A 425 -25.51 -13.72 13.85
C ASN A 425 -26.18 -13.18 15.12
N SER A 426 -26.87 -14.02 15.88
CA SER A 426 -27.58 -13.66 17.11
C SER A 426 -27.14 -14.54 18.28
N GLY A 427 -27.35 -14.05 19.51
CA GLY A 427 -26.94 -14.73 20.74
C GLY A 427 -26.36 -13.76 21.76
N GLY A 428 -25.86 -14.29 22.88
CA GLY A 428 -25.19 -13.48 23.90
C GLY A 428 -23.76 -13.11 23.53
N GLY A 429 -23.18 -12.13 24.22
CA GLY A 429 -21.78 -11.74 24.03
C GLY A 429 -21.51 -11.14 22.64
N PHE A 430 -20.48 -11.64 21.96
CA PHE A 430 -20.01 -11.12 20.67
C PHE A 430 -20.69 -11.74 19.44
N CYS A 431 -21.74 -12.55 19.61
CA CYS A 431 -22.39 -13.23 18.49
C CYS A 431 -22.82 -12.30 17.33
N ALA A 432 -23.22 -11.07 17.61
CA ALA A 432 -23.55 -10.10 16.57
C ALA A 432 -22.36 -9.71 15.66
N LEU A 433 -21.14 -9.84 16.16
CA LEU A 433 -19.88 -9.52 15.49
C LEU A 433 -19.20 -10.76 14.89
N ASP A 434 -19.46 -11.94 15.47
CA ASP A 434 -18.87 -13.21 15.02
C ASP A 434 -19.42 -13.66 13.66
N GLY A 435 -20.60 -13.19 13.26
CA GLY A 435 -21.24 -13.65 12.03
C GLY A 435 -21.52 -15.16 12.04
N SER A 436 -21.77 -15.73 10.86
CA SER A 436 -22.11 -17.15 10.74
C SER A 436 -21.64 -17.79 9.45
N SER A 437 -21.51 -19.12 9.50
CA SER A 437 -21.20 -19.95 8.33
C SER A 437 -21.97 -21.27 8.36
N LEU A 438 -22.97 -21.39 7.48
CA LEU A 438 -23.81 -22.58 7.36
C LEU A 438 -23.39 -23.41 6.14
N PRO A 439 -22.98 -24.68 6.29
CA PRO A 439 -22.75 -25.57 5.15
C PRO A 439 -23.99 -25.65 4.25
N MET A 440 -23.78 -25.54 2.93
CA MET A 440 -24.84 -25.85 1.98
C MET A 440 -25.09 -27.37 1.95
N THR A 441 -26.33 -27.75 1.72
CA THR A 441 -26.72 -29.16 1.56
C THR A 441 -26.14 -29.76 0.29
N ASP A 442 -25.98 -31.09 0.26
CA ASP A 442 -25.53 -31.82 -0.94
C ASP A 442 -26.39 -31.51 -2.17
N ALA A 443 -27.71 -31.36 -2.02
CA ALA A 443 -28.63 -31.02 -3.10
C ALA A 443 -28.40 -29.60 -3.63
N GLN A 444 -28.14 -28.63 -2.76
CA GLN A 444 -27.79 -27.26 -3.17
C GLN A 444 -26.44 -27.26 -3.90
N LEU A 445 -25.43 -27.97 -3.38
CA LEU A 445 -24.12 -28.08 -4.01
C LEU A 445 -24.17 -28.79 -5.37
N ALA A 446 -24.98 -29.83 -5.52
CA ALA A 446 -25.20 -30.52 -6.79
C ALA A 446 -25.92 -29.65 -7.82
N THR A 447 -26.83 -28.78 -7.36
CA THR A 447 -27.53 -27.82 -8.23
C THR A 447 -26.61 -26.69 -8.67
N LEU A 448 -25.82 -26.13 -7.75
CA LEU A 448 -24.88 -25.05 -8.04
C LEU A 448 -23.67 -25.52 -8.84
N TYR A 449 -23.17 -26.72 -8.53
CA TYR A 449 -21.96 -27.30 -9.12
C TYR A 449 -22.22 -28.75 -9.54
N PRO A 450 -22.87 -28.98 -10.70
CA PRO A 450 -23.16 -30.32 -11.20
C PRO A 450 -21.92 -31.19 -11.42
N THR A 451 -20.75 -30.56 -11.57
CA THR A 451 -19.45 -31.24 -11.64
C THR A 451 -18.44 -30.57 -10.72
N VAL A 452 -17.41 -31.31 -10.30
CA VAL A 452 -16.24 -30.72 -9.60
C VAL A 452 -15.64 -29.58 -10.43
N GLN A 453 -15.54 -29.75 -11.76
CA GLN A 453 -14.96 -28.73 -12.63
C GLN A 453 -15.76 -27.43 -12.65
N SER A 454 -17.10 -27.48 -12.61
CA SER A 454 -17.94 -26.27 -12.58
C SER A 454 -17.69 -25.39 -11.34
N TYR A 455 -17.31 -26.01 -10.21
CA TYR A 455 -16.86 -25.28 -9.03
C TYR A 455 -15.47 -24.67 -9.23
N VAL A 456 -14.53 -25.48 -9.74
CA VAL A 456 -13.14 -25.07 -10.00
C VAL A 456 -13.09 -23.87 -10.93
N ASP A 457 -13.83 -23.90 -12.04
CA ASP A 457 -13.88 -22.82 -13.02
C ASP A 457 -14.37 -21.52 -12.37
N LYS A 458 -15.40 -21.60 -11.50
CA LYS A 458 -15.95 -20.43 -10.80
C LYS A 458 -14.98 -19.85 -9.77
N VAL A 459 -14.29 -20.71 -9.01
CA VAL A 459 -13.25 -20.27 -8.06
C VAL A 459 -12.11 -19.60 -8.81
N VAL A 460 -11.56 -20.25 -9.84
CA VAL A 460 -10.43 -19.72 -10.61
C VAL A 460 -10.78 -18.38 -11.25
N ALA A 461 -11.92 -18.30 -11.94
CA ALA A 461 -12.37 -17.06 -12.57
C ALA A 461 -12.53 -15.91 -11.55
N THR A 462 -13.15 -16.19 -10.41
CA THR A 462 -13.38 -15.19 -9.37
C THR A 462 -12.08 -14.71 -8.73
N THR A 463 -11.21 -15.64 -8.32
CA THR A 463 -9.94 -15.34 -7.65
C THR A 463 -9.00 -14.58 -8.57
N LEU A 464 -8.84 -15.02 -9.83
CA LEU A 464 -8.00 -14.31 -10.79
C LEU A 464 -8.57 -12.91 -11.13
N SER A 465 -9.89 -12.76 -11.22
CA SER A 465 -10.52 -11.44 -11.37
C SER A 465 -10.23 -10.54 -10.17
N ASN A 466 -10.34 -11.04 -8.93
CA ASN A 466 -10.04 -10.26 -7.72
C ASN A 466 -8.55 -9.86 -7.66
N ALA A 467 -7.64 -10.76 -8.04
CA ALA A 467 -6.22 -10.46 -8.12
C ALA A 467 -5.92 -9.41 -9.21
N ALA A 468 -6.55 -9.51 -10.38
CA ALA A 468 -6.40 -8.56 -11.47
C ALA A 468 -6.93 -7.15 -11.12
N LYS A 469 -8.04 -7.08 -10.38
CA LYS A 469 -8.60 -5.82 -9.84
C LYS A 469 -7.80 -5.28 -8.65
N GLY A 470 -6.86 -6.06 -8.12
CA GLY A 470 -6.03 -5.71 -6.98
C GLY A 470 -6.74 -5.81 -5.64
N TYR A 471 -7.86 -6.54 -5.53
CA TYR A 471 -8.57 -6.77 -4.28
C TYR A 471 -7.93 -7.85 -3.41
N ILE A 472 -7.07 -8.69 -3.98
CA ILE A 472 -6.19 -9.61 -3.26
C ILE A 472 -4.77 -9.50 -3.84
N VAL A 473 -3.76 -9.87 -3.07
CA VAL A 473 -2.36 -9.83 -3.50
C VAL A 473 -2.10 -10.78 -4.68
N LYS A 474 -1.15 -10.47 -5.56
CA LYS A 474 -0.84 -11.33 -6.73
C LYS A 474 -0.31 -12.70 -6.33
N ASP A 475 0.36 -12.79 -5.18
CA ASP A 475 0.90 -14.04 -4.64
C ASP A 475 -0.11 -14.75 -3.70
N PHE A 476 -1.41 -14.59 -3.99
CA PHE A 476 -2.51 -15.11 -3.17
C PHE A 476 -2.42 -16.61 -2.89
N THR A 477 -1.70 -17.38 -3.72
CA THR A 477 -1.51 -18.84 -3.52
C THR A 477 -0.63 -19.19 -2.32
N ARG A 478 0.11 -18.21 -1.78
CA ARG A 478 0.91 -18.36 -0.56
C ARG A 478 0.11 -18.16 0.72
N ASP A 479 -1.15 -17.76 0.62
CA ASP A 479 -2.02 -17.62 1.77
C ASP A 479 -2.42 -19.01 2.30
N PRO A 480 -2.28 -19.28 3.62
CA PRO A 480 -2.57 -20.58 4.19
C PRO A 480 -4.05 -20.97 4.09
N ALA A 481 -4.98 -20.00 3.99
CA ALA A 481 -6.42 -20.27 4.03
C ALA A 481 -6.88 -21.24 2.94
N TRP A 482 -6.25 -21.21 1.75
CA TRP A 482 -6.55 -22.13 0.65
C TRP A 482 -6.37 -23.61 1.05
N TYR A 483 -5.45 -23.89 1.96
CA TYR A 483 -5.11 -25.24 2.38
C TYR A 483 -5.81 -25.60 3.69
N THR A 484 -5.96 -24.64 4.62
CA THR A 484 -6.68 -24.87 5.88
C THR A 484 -8.15 -25.18 5.62
N ASP A 485 -8.77 -24.55 4.61
CA ASP A 485 -10.16 -24.80 4.20
C ASP A 485 -10.39 -26.29 3.85
N ILE A 486 -9.40 -26.98 3.27
CA ILE A 486 -9.48 -28.41 2.99
C ILE A 486 -9.56 -29.22 4.30
N ARG A 487 -8.74 -28.87 5.29
CA ARG A 487 -8.71 -29.57 6.59
C ARG A 487 -9.99 -29.34 7.38
N ASP A 488 -10.48 -28.10 7.38
CA ASP A 488 -11.72 -27.72 8.05
C ASP A 488 -12.92 -28.41 7.40
N LEU A 489 -12.94 -28.47 6.07
CA LEU A 489 -13.95 -29.23 5.33
C LEU A 489 -13.92 -30.73 5.68
N VAL A 490 -12.74 -31.34 5.77
CA VAL A 490 -12.62 -32.75 6.18
C VAL A 490 -13.14 -32.97 7.60
N ASN A 491 -12.93 -32.02 8.51
CA ASN A 491 -13.49 -32.09 9.87
C ASN A 491 -15.01 -32.01 9.86
N ASP A 492 -15.60 -31.12 9.06
CA ASP A 492 -17.06 -30.95 8.96
C ASP A 492 -17.75 -32.18 8.38
N TYR A 493 -17.05 -32.96 7.55
CA TYR A 493 -17.51 -34.25 7.03
C TYR A 493 -17.06 -35.44 7.90
N GLY A 494 -16.53 -35.21 9.12
CA GLY A 494 -15.94 -36.26 9.96
C GLY A 494 -16.89 -37.41 10.39
N THR A 495 -18.20 -37.22 10.28
CA THR A 495 -19.19 -38.29 10.49
C THR A 495 -19.44 -39.15 9.23
N ARG A 496 -19.04 -38.64 8.06
CA ARG A 496 -19.19 -39.26 6.73
C ARG A 496 -17.86 -39.78 6.17
N ILE A 497 -16.74 -39.23 6.65
CA ILE A 497 -15.38 -39.62 6.32
C ILE A 497 -14.82 -40.39 7.51
N ASP A 498 -14.41 -41.64 7.30
CA ASP A 498 -13.82 -42.44 8.36
C ASP A 498 -12.53 -41.80 8.90
N ALA A 499 -12.25 -42.02 10.19
CA ALA A 499 -11.15 -41.33 10.88
C ALA A 499 -9.77 -41.57 10.24
N ALA A 500 -9.53 -42.77 9.69
CA ALA A 500 -8.25 -43.10 9.06
C ALA A 500 -8.06 -42.34 7.75
N THR A 501 -9.09 -42.28 6.90
CA THR A 501 -9.09 -41.48 5.67
C THR A 501 -9.00 -40.00 6.00
N GLY A 502 -9.80 -39.50 6.94
CA GLY A 502 -9.77 -38.09 7.36
C GLY A 502 -8.40 -37.65 7.88
N THR A 503 -7.69 -38.52 8.61
CA THR A 503 -6.32 -38.25 9.08
C THR A 503 -5.34 -38.09 7.92
N ARG A 504 -5.40 -38.97 6.92
CA ARG A 504 -4.46 -38.92 5.77
C ARG A 504 -4.72 -37.73 4.86
N LEU A 505 -5.99 -37.41 4.59
CA LEU A 505 -6.37 -36.23 3.82
C LEU A 505 -5.81 -34.96 4.48
N LYS A 506 -6.00 -34.81 5.80
CA LYS A 506 -5.48 -33.65 6.55
C LYS A 506 -3.96 -33.58 6.58
N ALA A 507 -3.27 -34.72 6.71
CA ALA A 507 -1.81 -34.76 6.67
C ALA A 507 -1.26 -34.30 5.32
N SER A 508 -1.88 -34.74 4.23
CA SER A 508 -1.50 -34.38 2.86
C SER A 508 -1.78 -32.89 2.60
N ALA A 509 -2.94 -32.39 3.02
CA ALA A 509 -3.27 -30.96 2.97
C ALA A 509 -2.30 -30.08 3.78
N ALA A 510 -1.85 -30.55 4.95
CA ALA A 510 -0.85 -29.83 5.75
C ALA A 510 0.53 -29.76 5.09
N GLN A 511 0.92 -30.81 4.35
CA GLN A 511 2.13 -30.75 3.51
C GLN A 511 1.96 -29.75 2.37
N ALA A 512 0.82 -29.79 1.67
CA ALA A 512 0.52 -28.82 0.61
C ALA A 512 0.60 -27.37 1.11
N GLU A 513 0.05 -27.09 2.30
CA GLU A 513 0.16 -25.79 2.96
C GLU A 513 1.61 -25.38 3.20
N ALA A 514 2.42 -26.26 3.79
CA ALA A 514 3.81 -25.96 4.11
C ALA A 514 4.63 -25.59 2.87
N TYR A 515 4.46 -26.32 1.76
CA TYR A 515 5.16 -26.01 0.51
C TYR A 515 4.54 -24.81 -0.22
N GLY A 516 3.22 -24.71 -0.24
CA GLY A 516 2.49 -23.63 -0.91
C GLY A 516 2.78 -22.25 -0.31
N THR A 517 2.73 -22.15 1.02
CA THR A 517 3.07 -20.93 1.78
C THR A 517 4.55 -20.55 1.65
N ALA A 518 5.44 -21.53 1.46
CA ALA A 518 6.85 -21.30 1.15
C ALA A 518 7.08 -20.82 -0.30
N GLY A 519 6.11 -20.99 -1.19
CA GLY A 519 6.19 -20.66 -2.62
C GLY A 519 6.64 -21.81 -3.52
N ASP A 520 6.79 -23.03 -2.98
CA ASP A 520 7.04 -24.24 -3.78
C ASP A 520 5.72 -24.79 -4.34
N LYS A 521 5.29 -24.17 -5.44
CA LYS A 521 4.00 -24.43 -6.08
C LYS A 521 3.90 -25.86 -6.64
N TYR A 522 5.00 -26.42 -7.16
CA TYR A 522 5.00 -27.76 -7.75
C TYR A 522 4.83 -28.84 -6.68
N THR A 523 5.57 -28.73 -5.56
CA THR A 523 5.44 -29.69 -4.46
C THR A 523 4.08 -29.53 -3.76
N ALA A 524 3.55 -28.32 -3.65
CA ALA A 524 2.19 -28.10 -3.16
C ALA A 524 1.14 -28.81 -4.03
N ILE A 525 1.24 -28.69 -5.37
CA ILE A 525 0.36 -29.42 -6.31
C ILE A 525 0.47 -30.93 -6.09
N PHE A 526 1.68 -31.48 -5.94
CA PHE A 526 1.88 -32.91 -5.69
C PHE A 526 1.07 -33.42 -4.49
N PHE A 527 1.11 -32.71 -3.36
CA PHE A 527 0.35 -33.11 -2.18
C PHE A 527 -1.17 -32.89 -2.31
N LEU A 528 -1.61 -31.89 -3.08
CA LEU A 528 -3.02 -31.71 -3.40
C LEU A 528 -3.55 -32.81 -4.36
N GLU A 529 -2.72 -33.27 -5.29
CA GLU A 529 -3.04 -34.44 -6.14
C GLU A 529 -3.18 -35.70 -5.29
N ASP A 530 -2.35 -35.86 -4.25
CA ASP A 530 -2.49 -36.95 -3.29
C ASP A 530 -3.81 -36.85 -2.50
N VAL A 531 -4.20 -35.65 -2.03
CA VAL A 531 -5.54 -35.42 -1.44
C VAL A 531 -6.65 -35.86 -2.40
N ALA A 532 -6.58 -35.44 -3.67
CA ALA A 532 -7.61 -35.76 -4.65
C ALA A 532 -7.66 -37.25 -5.01
N SER A 533 -6.51 -37.91 -5.12
CA SER A 533 -6.37 -39.35 -5.35
C SER A 533 -6.96 -40.16 -4.18
N GLN A 534 -6.65 -39.78 -2.95
CA GLN A 534 -7.20 -40.40 -1.75
C GLN A 534 -8.71 -40.23 -1.66
N ALA A 535 -9.24 -39.03 -1.92
CA ALA A 535 -10.68 -38.80 -1.94
C ALA A 535 -11.37 -39.71 -2.97
N THR A 536 -10.83 -39.79 -4.19
CA THR A 536 -11.40 -40.60 -5.28
C THR A 536 -11.41 -42.10 -4.97
N SER A 537 -10.31 -42.61 -4.40
CA SER A 537 -10.15 -44.05 -4.15
C SER A 537 -10.77 -44.54 -2.84
N ARG A 538 -10.94 -43.66 -1.84
CA ARG A 538 -11.37 -44.05 -0.49
C ARG A 538 -12.80 -43.63 -0.16
N LEU A 539 -13.33 -42.57 -0.76
CA LEU A 539 -14.68 -42.05 -0.50
C LEU A 539 -15.69 -42.53 -1.55
N THR A 540 -15.63 -43.82 -1.92
CA THR A 540 -16.47 -44.38 -2.99
C THR A 540 -17.93 -44.58 -2.58
N ALA A 541 -18.18 -44.77 -1.28
CA ALA A 541 -19.53 -44.97 -0.72
C ALA A 541 -20.33 -43.66 -0.57
N ASP A 542 -19.66 -42.50 -0.59
CA ASP A 542 -20.28 -41.19 -0.42
C ASP A 542 -19.76 -40.20 -1.46
N PRO A 543 -20.39 -40.15 -2.65
CA PRO A 543 -19.99 -39.25 -3.73
C PRO A 543 -20.02 -37.77 -3.33
N ALA A 544 -20.91 -37.36 -2.44
CA ALA A 544 -21.00 -35.96 -2.03
C ALA A 544 -19.84 -35.57 -1.10
N ALA A 545 -19.47 -36.43 -0.14
CA ALA A 545 -18.27 -36.24 0.67
C ALA A 545 -17.00 -36.24 -0.19
N ARG A 546 -16.91 -37.17 -1.15
CA ARG A 546 -15.82 -37.19 -2.15
C ARG A 546 -15.73 -35.87 -2.91
N ASP A 547 -16.84 -35.44 -3.50
CA ASP A 547 -16.88 -34.27 -4.38
C ASP A 547 -16.65 -32.98 -3.58
N ALA A 548 -17.02 -32.92 -2.30
CA ALA A 548 -16.66 -31.81 -1.41
C ALA A 548 -15.14 -31.64 -1.29
N VAL A 549 -14.41 -32.72 -1.00
CA VAL A 549 -12.94 -32.69 -0.92
C VAL A 549 -12.31 -32.38 -2.28
N LEU A 550 -12.81 -33.00 -3.35
CA LEU A 550 -12.30 -32.77 -4.71
C LEU A 550 -12.48 -31.32 -5.18
N ARG A 551 -13.63 -30.69 -4.91
CA ARG A 551 -13.89 -29.29 -5.25
C ARG A 551 -12.80 -28.36 -4.73
N GLN A 552 -12.47 -28.46 -3.44
CA GLN A 552 -11.43 -27.63 -2.84
C GLN A 552 -10.03 -27.96 -3.37
N ALA A 553 -9.63 -29.24 -3.31
CA ALA A 553 -8.29 -29.64 -3.73
C ALA A 553 -7.99 -29.29 -5.20
N ARG A 554 -8.96 -29.55 -6.10
CA ARG A 554 -8.83 -29.23 -7.54
C ARG A 554 -8.83 -27.73 -7.80
N ALA A 555 -9.57 -26.94 -7.03
CA ALA A 555 -9.56 -25.49 -7.16
C ALA A 555 -8.19 -24.90 -6.80
N VAL A 556 -7.58 -25.34 -5.70
CA VAL A 556 -6.24 -24.88 -5.30
C VAL A 556 -5.17 -25.32 -6.31
N ILE A 557 -5.25 -26.55 -6.83
CA ILE A 557 -4.36 -27.02 -7.91
C ILE A 557 -4.45 -26.09 -9.13
N ALA A 558 -5.67 -25.78 -9.57
CA ALA A 558 -5.89 -24.93 -10.75
C ALA A 558 -5.39 -23.49 -10.52
N LEU A 559 -5.55 -22.93 -9.32
CA LEU A 559 -4.98 -21.63 -8.95
C LEU A 559 -3.45 -21.63 -8.95
N LEU A 560 -2.83 -22.69 -8.40
CA LEU A 560 -1.38 -22.85 -8.42
C LEU A 560 -0.86 -22.96 -9.86
N GLN A 561 -1.50 -23.78 -10.70
CA GLN A 561 -1.18 -23.90 -12.12
C GLN A 561 -1.35 -22.58 -12.87
N ALA A 562 -2.44 -21.85 -12.64
CA ALA A 562 -2.64 -20.53 -13.23
C ALA A 562 -1.55 -19.54 -12.80
N SER A 563 -1.08 -19.61 -11.55
CA SER A 563 0.01 -18.76 -11.05
C SER A 563 1.40 -19.15 -11.59
N ILE A 564 1.60 -20.41 -11.99
CA ILE A 564 2.80 -20.89 -12.67
C ILE A 564 2.78 -20.47 -14.14
N ASN A 565 1.63 -20.63 -14.79
CA ASN A 565 1.41 -20.33 -16.20
C ASN A 565 1.17 -18.83 -16.46
N ASN A 566 1.14 -18.01 -15.40
CA ASN A 566 1.00 -16.57 -15.53
C ASN A 566 2.24 -16.06 -16.29
N PRO A 567 2.09 -15.41 -17.45
CA PRO A 567 3.24 -14.97 -18.21
C PRO A 567 4.12 -14.06 -17.33
N THR A 568 5.37 -14.45 -17.13
CA THR A 568 6.38 -13.70 -16.35
C THR A 568 6.80 -12.40 -17.04
N SER A 569 6.27 -12.13 -18.22
CA SER A 569 6.36 -10.86 -18.92
C SER A 569 5.08 -10.61 -19.71
N THR A 570 4.48 -9.45 -19.49
CA THR A 570 3.48 -8.86 -20.40
C THR A 570 4.12 -7.64 -21.04
N SER A 571 4.16 -7.58 -22.37
CA SER A 571 4.57 -6.39 -23.09
C SER A 571 3.35 -5.51 -23.31
N THR A 572 3.33 -4.34 -22.67
CA THR A 572 2.45 -3.24 -23.05
C THR A 572 3.26 -2.23 -23.84
N THR A 573 2.75 -1.78 -24.98
CA THR A 573 3.38 -0.72 -25.74
C THR A 573 3.06 0.60 -25.05
N GLY A 574 4.03 1.14 -24.31
CA GLY A 574 3.97 2.53 -23.86
C GLY A 574 4.40 3.45 -25.00
N THR A 575 3.60 4.44 -25.33
CA THR A 575 4.05 5.53 -26.20
C THR A 575 4.81 6.53 -25.34
N VAL A 576 6.12 6.65 -25.55
CA VAL A 576 6.89 7.79 -25.03
C VAL A 576 6.59 8.97 -25.96
N GLY A 577 5.95 10.01 -25.42
CA GLY A 577 5.57 11.21 -26.16
C GLY A 577 6.25 12.46 -25.60
N GLY A 578 6.57 13.41 -26.48
CA GLY A 578 6.93 14.78 -26.12
C GLY A 578 6.00 15.74 -26.86
N ALA A 579 5.62 16.84 -26.20
CA ALA A 579 4.82 17.90 -26.82
C ALA A 579 5.74 19.01 -27.33
N VAL A 580 5.56 19.44 -28.58
CA VAL A 580 6.16 20.67 -29.10
C VAL A 580 5.12 21.79 -28.95
N PRO A 581 5.38 22.83 -28.13
CA PRO A 581 4.43 23.93 -28.00
C PRO A 581 4.34 24.75 -29.29
N ALA A 582 3.15 25.29 -29.58
CA ALA A 582 2.91 26.26 -30.64
C ALA A 582 3.88 27.45 -30.49
N THR A 583 4.83 27.56 -31.42
CA THR A 583 5.90 28.54 -31.39
C THR A 583 5.91 29.31 -32.70
N LEU A 584 5.86 30.64 -32.63
CA LEU A 584 6.05 31.55 -33.75
C LEU A 584 6.93 32.70 -33.27
N ALA A 585 8.18 32.76 -33.73
CA ALA A 585 9.14 33.76 -33.30
C ALA A 585 9.91 34.33 -34.50
N LEU A 586 10.01 35.66 -34.53
CA LEU A 586 10.78 36.43 -35.49
C LEU A 586 11.69 37.41 -34.73
N SER A 587 12.98 37.37 -35.00
CA SER A 587 13.93 38.38 -34.52
C SER A 587 14.70 39.01 -35.68
N LEU A 588 15.00 40.30 -35.55
CA LEU A 588 15.78 41.04 -36.55
C LEU A 588 17.21 41.22 -36.07
N GLY A 589 18.15 41.14 -37.01
CA GLY A 589 19.54 41.52 -36.83
C GLY A 589 19.73 43.04 -36.74
N ALA A 590 20.99 43.48 -36.81
CA ALA A 590 21.31 44.90 -36.80
C ALA A 590 20.63 45.63 -37.99
N PRO A 591 20.18 46.89 -37.82
CA PRO A 591 19.59 47.66 -38.92
C PRO A 591 20.51 47.73 -40.14
N ALA A 592 19.97 47.48 -41.33
CA ALA A 592 20.71 47.60 -42.58
C ALA A 592 21.10 49.07 -42.85
N SER A 593 22.32 49.30 -43.33
CA SER A 593 22.82 50.65 -43.66
C SER A 593 23.37 50.71 -45.08
N PHE A 594 22.90 51.69 -45.86
CA PHE A 594 23.40 51.95 -47.21
C PHE A 594 24.75 52.68 -47.26
N GLY A 595 25.24 53.15 -46.10
CA GLY A 595 26.37 54.08 -46.06
C GLY A 595 25.99 55.47 -46.60
N ALA A 596 26.99 56.22 -47.07
CA ALA A 596 26.79 57.58 -47.58
C ALA A 596 26.27 57.58 -49.02
N PHE A 597 25.16 58.28 -49.27
CA PHE A 597 24.71 58.58 -50.62
C PHE A 597 25.58 59.68 -51.25
N THR A 598 26.00 59.47 -52.49
CA THR A 598 26.82 60.41 -53.27
C THR A 598 25.92 61.23 -54.20
N PRO A 599 25.88 62.57 -54.07
CA PRO A 599 25.13 63.43 -54.99
C PRO A 599 25.71 63.39 -56.42
N GLY A 600 24.86 63.57 -57.43
CA GLY A 600 25.31 63.79 -58.81
C GLY A 600 25.75 62.53 -59.59
N ILE A 601 25.46 61.32 -59.09
CA ILE A 601 25.73 60.07 -59.81
C ILE A 601 24.52 59.13 -59.77
N ASP A 602 24.28 58.40 -60.86
CA ASP A 602 23.32 57.30 -60.88
C ASP A 602 23.95 56.09 -60.17
N ARG A 603 23.36 55.66 -59.06
CA ARG A 603 23.84 54.49 -58.31
C ARG A 603 22.71 53.78 -57.59
N ASP A 604 22.72 52.44 -57.67
CA ASP A 604 21.87 51.57 -56.87
C ASP A 604 22.62 51.14 -55.60
N TYR A 605 22.14 51.59 -54.44
CA TYR A 605 22.73 51.26 -53.14
C TYR A 605 22.06 50.00 -52.61
N THR A 606 22.85 49.06 -52.08
CA THR A 606 22.36 47.80 -51.52
C THR A 606 22.81 47.66 -50.07
N ALA A 607 21.93 47.19 -49.20
CA ALA A 607 22.22 46.85 -47.81
C ALA A 607 21.42 45.60 -47.40
N THR A 608 21.90 44.85 -46.42
CA THR A 608 21.25 43.60 -45.97
C THR A 608 21.12 43.55 -44.45
N THR A 609 20.10 42.83 -43.95
CA THR A 609 20.02 42.38 -42.56
C THR A 609 19.48 40.94 -42.50
N ASP A 610 19.77 40.26 -41.40
CA ASP A 610 19.28 38.91 -41.15
C ASP A 610 18.00 38.92 -40.32
N LEU A 611 17.03 38.12 -40.73
CA LEU A 611 15.85 37.76 -39.96
C LEU A 611 16.03 36.34 -39.44
N THR A 612 15.73 36.09 -38.18
CA THR A 612 15.76 34.74 -37.60
C THR A 612 14.33 34.28 -37.36
N VAL A 613 13.96 33.16 -37.97
CA VAL A 613 12.60 32.61 -37.97
C VAL A 613 12.60 31.25 -37.25
N THR A 614 11.70 31.11 -36.28
CA THR A 614 11.38 29.84 -35.64
C THR A 614 9.87 29.64 -35.66
N SER A 615 9.42 28.52 -36.23
CA SER A 615 8.01 28.13 -36.25
C SER A 615 7.84 26.63 -36.05
N SER A 616 6.93 26.25 -35.15
CA SER A 616 6.48 24.86 -35.01
C SER A 616 5.31 24.52 -35.96
N ALA A 617 4.77 25.52 -36.69
CA ALA A 617 3.66 25.35 -37.62
C ALA A 617 4.13 24.88 -39.00
N GLY A 618 3.25 24.22 -39.74
CA GLY A 618 3.54 23.69 -41.08
C GLY A 618 3.38 24.70 -42.22
N ASP A 619 2.93 25.92 -41.96
CA ASP A 619 2.48 26.89 -42.98
C ASP A 619 2.83 28.35 -42.65
N ALA A 620 4.01 28.59 -42.08
CA ALA A 620 4.44 29.95 -41.74
C ALA A 620 4.67 30.82 -43.00
N ALA A 621 4.31 32.10 -42.92
CA ALA A 621 4.51 33.11 -43.97
C ALA A 621 5.17 34.36 -43.38
N LEU A 622 6.20 34.87 -44.07
CA LEU A 622 6.92 36.09 -43.74
C LEU A 622 6.61 37.17 -44.78
N SER A 623 6.19 38.32 -44.30
CA SER A 623 5.86 39.49 -45.11
C SER A 623 6.54 40.75 -44.58
N VAL A 624 6.63 41.77 -45.43
CA VAL A 624 7.14 43.10 -45.07
C VAL A 624 6.13 44.16 -45.48
N SER A 625 5.94 45.18 -44.65
CA SER A 625 5.07 46.34 -44.96
C SER A 625 5.51 47.05 -46.24
N ALA A 626 4.60 47.74 -46.91
CA ALA A 626 4.92 48.54 -48.09
C ALA A 626 6.11 49.49 -47.82
N PRO A 627 7.17 49.43 -48.64
CA PRO A 627 8.46 50.02 -48.27
C PRO A 627 8.47 51.54 -48.30
N GLY A 628 7.64 52.17 -49.14
CA GLY A 628 7.56 53.64 -49.25
C GLY A 628 8.86 54.26 -49.75
N PHE A 629 9.21 55.43 -49.23
CA PHE A 629 10.40 56.19 -49.62
C PHE A 629 11.28 56.49 -48.41
N LEU A 630 12.60 56.54 -48.59
CA LEU A 630 13.51 57.05 -47.57
C LEU A 630 13.30 58.56 -47.39
N THR A 631 13.24 59.01 -46.13
CA THR A 631 12.99 60.41 -45.78
C THR A 631 14.15 61.03 -45.01
N ASN A 632 14.49 62.28 -45.34
CA ASN A 632 15.29 63.18 -44.51
C ASN A 632 14.40 64.36 -44.10
N GLY A 633 13.82 64.28 -42.90
CA GLY A 633 12.74 65.16 -42.47
C GLY A 633 11.51 65.04 -43.39
N ALA A 634 10.98 66.15 -43.86
CA ALA A 634 9.87 66.17 -44.83
C ALA A 634 10.28 65.86 -46.28
N PHE A 635 11.57 65.68 -46.55
CA PHE A 635 12.08 65.44 -47.90
C PHE A 635 12.16 63.94 -48.20
N LEU A 636 11.58 63.52 -49.32
CA LEU A 636 11.53 62.13 -49.78
C LEU A 636 12.55 61.93 -50.92
N LEU A 637 13.22 60.78 -50.96
CA LEU A 637 13.89 60.39 -52.20
C LEU A 637 12.85 60.11 -53.29
N PRO A 638 13.12 60.46 -54.56
CA PRO A 638 12.16 60.25 -55.65
C PRO A 638 11.85 58.78 -55.95
N GLU A 639 12.82 57.90 -55.75
CA GLU A 639 12.67 56.46 -55.99
C GLU A 639 12.30 55.73 -54.70
N PRO A 640 11.35 54.78 -54.74
CA PRO A 640 10.93 54.05 -53.56
C PRO A 640 12.03 53.10 -53.08
N LEU A 641 12.04 52.87 -51.76
CA LEU A 641 12.83 51.81 -51.17
C LEU A 641 12.33 50.46 -51.71
N ARG A 642 13.24 49.58 -52.10
CA ARG A 642 12.91 48.22 -52.54
C ARG A 642 13.41 47.22 -51.49
N ILE A 643 12.58 46.23 -51.18
CA ILE A 643 12.90 45.19 -50.20
C ILE A 643 12.63 43.83 -50.83
N GLU A 644 13.66 42.98 -50.82
CA GLU A 644 13.61 41.61 -51.32
C GLU A 644 13.91 40.66 -50.15
N LEU A 645 12.98 39.74 -49.88
CA LEU A 645 13.16 38.67 -48.90
C LEU A 645 13.66 37.42 -49.62
N ALA A 646 14.75 36.82 -49.14
CA ALA A 646 15.28 35.59 -49.71
C ALA A 646 14.32 34.39 -49.58
N LYS A 647 13.37 34.46 -48.64
CA LYS A 647 12.33 33.45 -48.41
C LYS A 647 11.10 34.12 -47.75
N THR A 648 9.91 33.71 -48.17
CA THR A 648 8.64 34.30 -47.68
C THR A 648 7.65 33.27 -47.13
N ALA A 649 7.91 31.97 -47.28
CA ALA A 649 7.00 30.93 -46.81
C ALA A 649 7.72 29.64 -46.43
N TRP A 650 7.10 28.89 -45.53
CA TRP A 650 7.51 27.57 -45.07
C TRP A 650 6.34 26.60 -45.17
N THR A 651 6.61 25.41 -45.71
CA THR A 651 5.64 24.30 -45.79
C THR A 651 5.91 23.21 -44.74
N ALA A 652 6.79 23.50 -43.78
CA ALA A 652 7.17 22.65 -42.66
C ALA A 652 7.73 23.50 -41.51
N PRO A 653 7.75 22.99 -40.25
CA PRO A 653 8.40 23.66 -39.13
C PRO A 653 9.85 24.03 -39.42
N THR A 654 10.28 25.16 -38.87
CA THR A 654 11.66 25.66 -39.00
C THR A 654 12.20 26.14 -37.67
N ALA A 655 13.49 25.99 -37.42
CA ALA A 655 14.13 26.38 -36.17
C ALA A 655 15.36 27.25 -36.45
N ASN A 656 15.30 28.50 -35.97
CA ASN A 656 16.37 29.49 -36.08
C ASN A 656 16.87 29.73 -37.51
N GLU A 657 16.02 29.55 -38.52
CA GLU A 657 16.40 29.74 -39.91
C GLU A 657 16.66 31.22 -40.20
N LYS A 658 17.77 31.49 -40.88
CA LYS A 658 18.18 32.82 -41.27
C LYS A 658 17.62 33.17 -42.63
N VAL A 659 16.87 34.26 -42.72
CA VAL A 659 16.35 34.83 -43.96
C VAL A 659 16.97 36.20 -44.17
N VAL A 660 17.67 36.38 -45.29
CA VAL A 660 18.27 37.67 -45.65
C VAL A 660 17.18 38.58 -46.21
N ALA A 661 17.06 39.78 -45.64
CA ALA A 661 16.31 40.89 -46.23
C ALA A 661 17.29 41.84 -46.92
N THR A 662 17.14 42.00 -48.24
CA THR A 662 17.95 42.89 -49.06
C THR A 662 17.20 44.17 -49.35
N PHE A 663 17.78 45.30 -49.00
CA PHE A 663 17.27 46.64 -49.27
C PHE A 663 18.02 47.23 -50.45
N LYS A 664 17.29 47.89 -51.35
CA LYS A 664 17.88 48.62 -52.49
C LYS A 664 17.30 50.02 -52.59
N GLN A 665 18.16 51.00 -52.80
CA GLN A 665 17.78 52.39 -53.04
C GLN A 665 18.49 52.90 -54.29
N LEU A 666 17.73 53.19 -55.33
CA LEU A 666 18.25 53.93 -56.48
C LEU A 666 18.33 55.41 -56.13
N VAL A 667 19.48 56.03 -56.39
CA VAL A 667 19.64 57.49 -56.42
C VAL A 667 20.12 57.84 -57.82
N LYS A 668 19.37 58.70 -58.52
CA LYS A 668 19.73 59.15 -59.85
C LYS A 668 20.66 60.35 -59.78
N ARG A 669 21.43 60.58 -60.85
CA ARG A 669 22.32 61.72 -61.05
C ARG A 669 21.61 63.06 -60.86
N THR A 670 20.31 63.12 -61.19
CA THR A 670 19.48 64.32 -61.08
C THR A 670 18.76 64.47 -59.74
N ASP A 671 18.87 63.50 -58.84
CA ASP A 671 18.15 63.55 -57.57
C ASP A 671 18.83 64.52 -56.61
N ALA A 672 18.02 65.41 -56.01
CA ALA A 672 18.51 66.31 -54.97
C ALA A 672 18.69 65.53 -53.65
N LEU A 673 19.89 65.58 -53.08
CA LEU A 673 20.18 65.02 -51.75
C LEU A 673 20.40 66.15 -50.73
N ARG A 674 19.75 66.03 -49.57
CA ARG A 674 19.94 66.93 -48.42
C ARG A 674 20.97 66.35 -47.47
N THR A 675 21.79 67.21 -46.88
CA THR A 675 22.66 66.82 -45.75
C THR A 675 21.83 66.22 -44.62
N GLY A 676 22.28 65.11 -44.06
CA GLY A 676 21.62 64.40 -42.96
C GLY A 676 21.21 62.98 -43.32
N SER A 677 20.55 62.31 -42.38
CA SER A 677 20.19 60.90 -42.50
C SER A 677 18.87 60.71 -43.23
N TYR A 678 18.86 59.75 -44.15
CA TYR A 678 17.66 59.26 -44.81
C TYR A 678 17.27 57.92 -44.18
N SER A 679 16.04 57.81 -43.68
CA SER A 679 15.56 56.58 -43.03
C SER A 679 14.11 56.28 -43.39
N LYS A 680 13.74 55.01 -43.19
CA LYS A 680 12.37 54.51 -43.29
C LYS A 680 12.20 53.31 -42.38
N THR A 681 11.17 53.34 -41.55
CA THR A 681 10.76 52.18 -40.75
C THR A 681 9.87 51.27 -41.59
N VAL A 682 10.15 49.98 -41.58
CA VAL A 682 9.32 48.92 -42.16
C VAL A 682 9.05 47.84 -41.13
N THR A 683 7.90 47.19 -41.22
CA THR A 683 7.47 46.14 -40.30
C THR A 683 7.56 44.79 -41.00
N PHE A 684 8.22 43.82 -40.36
CA PHE A 684 8.23 42.44 -40.80
C PHE A 684 7.24 41.64 -39.95
N THR A 685 6.41 40.83 -40.60
CA THR A 685 5.37 40.04 -39.95
C THR A 685 5.54 38.58 -40.31
N LEU A 686 5.68 37.74 -39.28
CA LEU A 686 5.61 36.29 -39.40
C LEU A 686 4.23 35.83 -38.92
N SER A 687 3.53 35.03 -39.73
CA SER A 687 2.16 34.56 -39.48
C SER A 687 1.99 33.09 -39.84
N THR A 688 1.00 32.41 -39.27
CA THR A 688 0.55 31.06 -39.66
C THR A 688 -0.98 31.02 -39.59
N THR A 689 -1.60 30.20 -40.43
CA THR A 689 -3.05 29.93 -40.37
C THR A 689 -3.42 28.72 -39.50
N ASN A 690 -2.44 27.93 -39.07
CA ASN A 690 -2.60 26.73 -38.25
C ASN A 690 -1.56 26.71 -37.09
N PRO A 691 -1.77 27.49 -36.00
CA PRO A 691 -0.80 27.69 -34.93
C PRO A 691 -0.54 26.49 -34.02
#